data_AF-A0A374AR19-F1
#
_entry.id   AF-A0A374AR19-F1
#
_cell.length_a   1.000
_cell.length_b   1.000
_cell.length_c   1.000
_cell.angle_alpha   90.00
_cell.angle_beta   90.00
_cell.angle_gamma   90.00
#
_symmetry.space_group_name_H-M   'P 1'
#
loop_
_entity.id
_entity.type
_entity.pdbx_description
1 polymer ?
#
loop_
_entity_poly.entity_id
_entity_poly.type
_entity_poly.pdbx_seq_one_letter_code
_entity_poly.pdbx_strand_id
1 'polypeptide(L)'
;MTQRNSETKLQKFHSIMQKVLKYGIVLALIAFIVLVLTNKNQFSERVAKGVPEKKISKIAISDGDKVVQKFKATCDTMERLNILVDRNEQVGRAGSIDLNVKDSKGRSIYHIMPSLLEVDGLKNMTATMRRTQRAEYRWYRVVVNQKLNKGENYTIEITAKGIKKDRPLYLYTSKKMGNIFSPVKVNGQKMDVHIRTRVWTTQIDVSAIVLTVAITLALIALILIPIYLPKKWNKRFTWILFVITPWISFYMVEKVFYNPISVMNKLAFGLNVLWYYIIYMILLLIFNRVKWALLVGNVFFYAAAIGNYFVLAFRGTPITPADIYALGTAMDVADHYVLSYDKAAIVATVVLLGMCVFASKLETYPIFQWRKRLIAVLVTVLVTAASAFTLTRVDALQSKGVKVNFWNQKLGYTNNGYILSFLMNIQYTIVSQPEGYSANKVNKIADNYEVTQGSNKNLKQKPNVVVIMNETFSDLNVVNKIKTNKEVMPFINNLKENTIKGHMLVSVFGGGTSNSEYEFLTGNSVSALPLNGNAYTQFVKHKVPSLASQLKQQGYDTLAFHPYKAHGWNRDTVYPLIGFDQFLDETCMNPNGEKFRGWYSDSEDYNKIIDIFNKKKAGQPLFLFNVTIQNHGGYLIADKNFKEEIKIKDEKATDTANRYLSLIHESDRAFEKIINYFKNKKEPTIVVMFGDHQPKLEDSFYELLYGKSLSNLSLKEQQKKYTVPFIIWANYDIDAKSDVENVSANYLSSLMLQQTNLKLSRYNEFLLDMRKNVPALNANGYVDKDGENHHFSEQNKYTKLITQYQYLQYNSLMDKKHVSTDLFSVK
;
A
#
# COMPACT_ATOMS: atom_id res chain seq x y z
N MET A 1 47.56 -57.95 2.29
CA MET A 1 48.02 -56.54 2.34
C MET A 1 46.84 -55.62 2.07
N THR A 2 46.37 -54.98 3.13
CA THR A 2 45.22 -54.06 3.18
C THR A 2 45.63 -52.63 2.86
N GLN A 3 45.15 -52.05 1.76
CA GLN A 3 45.10 -50.59 1.58
C GLN A 3 43.69 -50.11 1.94
N ARG A 4 43.48 -49.78 3.22
CA ARG A 4 42.31 -49.01 3.67
C ARG A 4 42.50 -47.56 3.21
N ASN A 5 41.69 -47.13 2.24
CA ASN A 5 41.50 -45.74 1.87
C ASN A 5 41.06 -44.91 3.09
N SER A 6 41.98 -44.16 3.69
CA SER A 6 41.65 -43.14 4.68
C SER A 6 41.13 -41.90 3.94
N GLU A 7 39.81 -41.81 3.72
CA GLU A 7 39.18 -40.56 3.31
C GLU A 7 39.53 -39.44 4.30
N THR A 8 40.05 -38.33 3.78
CA THR A 8 40.38 -37.15 4.60
C THR A 8 39.13 -36.56 5.26
N LYS A 9 39.25 -35.95 6.44
CA LYS A 9 38.13 -35.26 7.14
C LYS A 9 37.39 -34.27 6.22
N LEU A 10 38.12 -33.62 5.31
CA LEU A 10 37.59 -32.67 4.33
C LEU A 10 36.72 -33.35 3.25
N GLN A 11 37.11 -34.53 2.76
CA GLN A 11 36.31 -35.31 1.80
C GLN A 11 35.01 -35.82 2.42
N LYS A 12 35.07 -36.30 3.68
CA LYS A 12 33.88 -36.69 4.43
C LYS A 12 32.92 -35.52 4.64
N PHE A 13 33.44 -34.35 5.02
CA PHE A 13 32.65 -33.13 5.17
C PHE A 13 31.97 -32.70 3.86
N HIS A 14 32.71 -32.69 2.74
CA HIS A 14 32.14 -32.40 1.42
C HIS A 14 31.04 -33.38 1.00
N SER A 15 31.24 -34.68 1.25
CA SER A 15 30.26 -35.73 0.97
C SER A 15 28.98 -35.54 1.80
N ILE A 16 29.11 -35.23 3.09
CA ILE A 16 27.99 -34.93 3.98
C ILE A 16 27.23 -33.70 3.50
N MET A 17 27.92 -32.59 3.20
CA MET A 17 27.27 -31.37 2.68
C MET A 17 26.50 -31.60 1.38
N GLN A 18 27.02 -32.42 0.47
CA GLN A 18 26.32 -32.74 -0.77
C GLN A 18 25.05 -33.57 -0.52
N LYS A 19 25.09 -34.52 0.42
CA LYS A 19 23.90 -35.28 0.83
C LYS A 19 22.86 -34.37 1.49
N VAL A 20 23.28 -33.52 2.43
CA VAL A 20 22.38 -32.57 3.10
C VAL A 20 21.71 -31.64 2.10
N LEU A 21 22.47 -31.08 1.15
CA LEU A 21 21.93 -30.24 0.09
C LEU A 21 20.93 -31.00 -0.79
N LYS A 22 21.27 -32.23 -1.21
CA LYS A 22 20.40 -33.09 -2.04
C LYS A 22 19.07 -33.37 -1.34
N TYR A 23 19.10 -33.86 -0.11
CA TYR A 23 17.89 -34.20 0.63
C TYR A 23 17.10 -32.95 1.04
N GLY A 24 17.77 -31.83 1.35
CA GLY A 24 17.12 -30.54 1.60
C GLY A 24 16.31 -30.04 0.41
N ILE A 25 16.86 -30.12 -0.82
CA ILE A 25 16.13 -29.74 -2.04
C ILE A 25 14.96 -30.71 -2.30
N VAL A 26 15.13 -32.02 -2.07
CA VAL A 26 14.03 -32.99 -2.21
C VAL A 26 12.89 -32.68 -1.24
N LEU A 27 13.19 -32.40 0.03
CA LEU A 27 12.19 -32.00 1.02
C LEU A 27 11.47 -30.72 0.61
N ALA A 28 12.20 -29.71 0.10
CA ALA A 28 11.60 -28.48 -0.40
C ALA A 28 10.67 -28.72 -1.60
N LEU A 29 11.03 -29.60 -2.53
CA LEU A 29 10.18 -29.99 -3.67
C LEU A 29 8.91 -30.72 -3.20
N ILE A 30 9.00 -31.61 -2.19
CA ILE A 30 7.83 -32.29 -1.61
C ILE A 30 6.92 -31.29 -0.91
N ALA A 31 7.47 -30.41 -0.07
CA ALA A 31 6.72 -29.35 0.59
C ALA A 31 6.03 -28.42 -0.42
N PHE A 32 6.68 -28.15 -1.55
CA PHE A 32 6.10 -27.36 -2.62
C PHE A 32 4.89 -28.04 -3.30
N ILE A 33 4.89 -29.36 -3.47
CA ILE A 33 3.69 -30.09 -3.95
C ILE A 33 2.53 -29.88 -2.99
N VAL A 34 2.77 -30.01 -1.68
CA VAL A 34 1.74 -29.75 -0.66
C VAL A 34 1.23 -28.32 -0.78
N LEU A 35 2.12 -27.32 -0.87
CA LEU A 35 1.76 -25.92 -1.03
C LEU A 35 0.86 -25.68 -2.26
N VAL A 36 1.17 -26.29 -3.40
CA VAL A 36 0.36 -26.18 -4.63
C VAL A 36 -1.04 -26.75 -4.43
N LEU A 37 -1.14 -27.93 -3.81
CA LEU A 37 -2.42 -28.61 -3.60
C LEU A 37 -3.30 -27.89 -2.55
N THR A 38 -2.71 -27.35 -1.49
CA THR A 38 -3.44 -26.55 -0.48
C THR A 38 -3.90 -25.21 -1.05
N ASN A 39 -3.18 -24.63 -2.04
CA ASN A 39 -3.48 -23.34 -2.65
C ASN A 39 -4.11 -23.45 -4.06
N LYS A 40 -4.80 -24.55 -4.38
CA LYS A 40 -5.41 -24.78 -5.71
C LYS A 40 -6.28 -23.63 -6.23
N ASN A 41 -6.93 -22.88 -5.34
CA ASN A 41 -7.78 -21.74 -5.71
C ASN A 41 -6.97 -20.58 -6.33
N GLN A 42 -5.66 -20.52 -6.09
CA GLN A 42 -4.76 -19.49 -6.64
C GLN A 42 -4.41 -19.73 -8.11
N PHE A 43 -4.70 -20.93 -8.63
CA PHE A 43 -4.64 -21.23 -10.07
C PHE A 43 -5.93 -20.84 -10.80
N SER A 44 -6.82 -20.08 -10.16
CA SER A 44 -8.03 -19.65 -10.83
C SER A 44 -7.73 -18.65 -11.93
N GLU A 45 -8.41 -18.81 -13.06
CA GLU A 45 -8.27 -17.97 -14.23
C GLU A 45 -9.61 -17.38 -14.66
N ARG A 46 -9.54 -16.13 -15.15
CA ARG A 46 -10.70 -15.40 -15.65
C ARG A 46 -11.00 -15.85 -17.07
N VAL A 47 -12.19 -16.42 -17.26
CA VAL A 47 -12.64 -16.89 -18.57
C VAL A 47 -13.89 -16.13 -18.99
N ALA A 48 -13.85 -15.53 -20.18
CA ALA A 48 -15.01 -14.93 -20.78
C ALA A 48 -15.89 -16.03 -21.41
N LYS A 49 -17.12 -16.16 -20.94
CA LYS A 49 -18.13 -17.02 -21.55
C LYS A 49 -18.99 -16.17 -22.48
N GLY A 50 -19.22 -16.70 -23.70
CA GLY A 50 -19.95 -16.00 -24.76
C GLY A 50 -19.03 -15.45 -25.82
N VAL A 51 -18.45 -16.34 -26.62
CA VAL A 51 -17.63 -15.96 -27.76
C VAL A 51 -18.58 -15.70 -28.93
N PRO A 52 -18.75 -14.44 -29.37
CA PRO A 52 -19.63 -14.18 -30.48
C PRO A 52 -18.96 -14.59 -31.80
N GLU A 53 -19.75 -14.97 -32.79
CA GLU A 53 -19.26 -15.14 -34.16
C GLU A 53 -18.70 -13.82 -34.75
N LYS A 54 -18.00 -13.90 -35.89
CA LYS A 54 -17.40 -12.71 -36.53
C LYS A 54 -18.44 -11.73 -37.07
N LYS A 55 -19.62 -12.21 -37.48
CA LYS A 55 -20.69 -11.36 -38.02
C LYS A 55 -21.35 -10.54 -36.91
N ILE A 56 -21.46 -9.24 -37.13
CA ILE A 56 -22.09 -8.27 -36.22
C ILE A 56 -23.32 -7.65 -36.88
N SER A 57 -24.37 -7.50 -36.10
CA SER A 57 -25.52 -6.63 -36.38
C SER A 57 -25.69 -5.66 -35.22
N LYS A 58 -26.62 -4.70 -35.31
CA LYS A 58 -26.91 -3.77 -34.21
C LYS A 58 -28.41 -3.58 -34.03
N ILE A 59 -28.82 -3.35 -32.79
CA ILE A 59 -30.17 -2.92 -32.44
C ILE A 59 -30.10 -1.52 -31.83
N ALA A 60 -31.01 -0.65 -32.24
CA ALA A 60 -31.15 0.69 -31.68
C ALA A 60 -32.04 0.64 -30.45
N ILE A 61 -31.64 1.33 -29.38
CA ILE A 61 -32.46 1.53 -28.18
C ILE A 61 -32.60 3.03 -27.89
N SER A 62 -33.82 3.44 -27.55
CA SER A 62 -34.25 4.80 -27.26
C SER A 62 -35.08 4.82 -25.99
N ASP A 63 -35.45 6.00 -25.49
CA ASP A 63 -36.12 6.16 -24.20
C ASP A 63 -37.33 5.23 -24.02
N GLY A 64 -37.37 4.53 -22.90
CA GLY A 64 -38.40 3.54 -22.58
C GLY A 64 -38.14 2.13 -23.13
N ASP A 65 -37.22 1.96 -24.10
CA ASP A 65 -36.92 0.63 -24.65
C ASP A 65 -36.25 -0.28 -23.60
N LYS A 66 -36.72 -1.52 -23.55
CA LYS A 66 -36.28 -2.55 -22.61
C LYS A 66 -35.75 -3.76 -23.35
N VAL A 67 -34.48 -4.08 -23.12
CA VAL A 67 -33.79 -5.22 -23.72
C VAL A 67 -33.49 -6.27 -22.67
N VAL A 68 -33.86 -7.52 -22.94
CA VAL A 68 -33.76 -8.63 -22.00
C VAL A 68 -33.05 -9.81 -22.65
N GLN A 69 -31.99 -10.31 -22.03
CA GLN A 69 -31.26 -11.49 -22.48
C GLN A 69 -30.97 -12.43 -21.32
N LYS A 70 -31.35 -13.70 -21.45
CA LYS A 70 -31.06 -14.71 -20.44
C LYS A 70 -29.72 -15.39 -20.71
N PHE A 71 -29.05 -15.83 -19.66
CA PHE A 71 -27.87 -16.69 -19.77
C PHE A 71 -27.84 -17.76 -18.70
N LYS A 72 -27.23 -18.91 -19.02
CA LYS A 72 -26.99 -20.01 -18.08
C LYS A 72 -25.62 -19.86 -17.45
N ALA A 73 -25.56 -19.84 -16.12
CA ALA A 73 -24.31 -19.79 -15.38
C ALA A 73 -23.51 -21.09 -15.60
N THR A 74 -22.23 -20.96 -15.95
CA THR A 74 -21.33 -22.11 -16.17
C THR A 74 -20.29 -22.27 -15.05
N CYS A 75 -20.22 -21.29 -14.13
CA CYS A 75 -19.32 -21.21 -12.99
C CYS A 75 -20.06 -20.54 -11.82
N ASP A 76 -19.44 -20.55 -10.64
CA ASP A 76 -20.06 -20.09 -9.38
C ASP A 76 -19.90 -18.59 -9.10
N THR A 77 -19.33 -17.82 -10.03
CA THR A 77 -19.08 -16.39 -9.86
C THR A 77 -19.19 -15.63 -11.19
N MET A 78 -19.83 -14.46 -11.17
CA MET A 78 -19.73 -13.42 -12.21
C MET A 78 -18.89 -12.27 -11.68
N GLU A 79 -17.67 -12.13 -12.21
CA GLU A 79 -16.82 -10.99 -11.84
C GLU A 79 -17.11 -9.76 -12.68
N ARG A 80 -17.39 -9.95 -13.97
CA ARG A 80 -17.59 -8.84 -14.90
C ARG A 80 -18.61 -9.18 -15.97
N LEU A 81 -19.42 -8.21 -16.31
CA LEU A 81 -20.32 -8.22 -17.45
C LEU A 81 -19.81 -7.22 -18.49
N ASN A 82 -19.55 -7.67 -19.71
CA ASN A 82 -19.25 -6.78 -20.81
C ASN A 82 -20.36 -6.79 -21.84
N ILE A 83 -20.77 -5.63 -22.31
CA ILE A 83 -21.76 -5.45 -23.36
C ILE A 83 -21.09 -4.67 -24.50
N LEU A 84 -21.20 -5.16 -25.74
CA LEU A 84 -20.64 -4.45 -26.88
C LEU A 84 -21.62 -3.38 -27.36
N VAL A 85 -21.18 -2.13 -27.33
CA VAL A 85 -21.95 -0.95 -27.69
C VAL A 85 -21.24 -0.18 -28.80
N ASP A 86 -22.02 0.56 -29.58
CA ASP A 86 -21.51 1.53 -30.54
C ASP A 86 -20.99 2.77 -29.83
N ARG A 87 -19.90 3.33 -30.35
CA ARG A 87 -19.28 4.52 -29.78
C ARG A 87 -19.87 5.76 -30.44
N ASN A 88 -20.78 6.43 -29.77
CA ASN A 88 -21.32 7.69 -30.28
C ASN A 88 -20.37 8.85 -29.95
N GLU A 89 -19.84 9.52 -30.98
CA GLU A 89 -18.80 10.55 -30.83
C GLU A 89 -19.33 11.96 -30.57
N GLN A 90 -20.65 12.14 -30.51
CA GLN A 90 -21.25 13.46 -30.30
C GLN A 90 -21.19 13.91 -28.84
N VAL A 91 -20.62 15.09 -28.61
CA VAL A 91 -20.59 15.75 -27.30
C VAL A 91 -22.01 16.22 -26.93
N GLY A 92 -22.44 15.99 -25.69
CA GLY A 92 -23.74 16.48 -25.19
C GLY A 92 -24.91 15.50 -25.31
N ARG A 93 -24.64 14.20 -25.50
CA ARG A 93 -25.69 13.18 -25.50
C ARG A 93 -26.24 12.97 -24.09
N ALA A 94 -27.52 13.31 -23.89
CA ALA A 94 -28.25 13.09 -22.65
C ALA A 94 -28.84 11.68 -22.59
N GLY A 95 -28.93 11.12 -21.38
CA GLY A 95 -29.53 9.83 -21.10
C GLY A 95 -28.61 8.88 -20.32
N SER A 96 -29.21 7.78 -19.86
CA SER A 96 -28.57 6.69 -19.14
C SER A 96 -29.14 5.35 -19.60
N ILE A 97 -28.44 4.27 -19.26
CA ILE A 97 -29.02 2.92 -19.29
C ILE A 97 -29.19 2.46 -17.85
N ASP A 98 -30.30 1.81 -17.56
CA ASP A 98 -30.55 1.05 -16.34
C ASP A 98 -30.20 -0.42 -16.63
N LEU A 99 -29.07 -0.88 -16.09
CA LEU A 99 -28.56 -2.23 -16.27
C LEU A 99 -28.79 -3.05 -15.01
N ASN A 100 -29.60 -4.11 -15.12
CA ASN A 100 -30.00 -4.98 -14.03
C ASN A 100 -29.73 -6.45 -14.37
N VAL A 101 -29.11 -7.20 -13.45
CA VAL A 101 -28.95 -8.65 -13.54
C VAL A 101 -29.81 -9.31 -12.47
N LYS A 102 -30.68 -10.23 -12.88
CA LYS A 102 -31.63 -10.93 -12.00
C LYS A 102 -31.37 -12.43 -11.94
N ASP A 103 -31.62 -13.02 -10.77
CA ASP A 103 -31.57 -14.48 -10.56
C ASP A 103 -32.76 -15.21 -11.21
N SER A 104 -32.79 -16.54 -11.06
CA SER A 104 -33.86 -17.40 -11.56
C SER A 104 -35.24 -17.08 -10.97
N LYS A 105 -35.29 -16.44 -9.80
CA LYS A 105 -36.51 -15.99 -9.09
C LYS A 105 -36.88 -14.54 -9.42
N GLY A 106 -36.14 -13.87 -10.30
CA GLY A 106 -36.37 -12.48 -10.68
C GLY A 106 -35.85 -11.44 -9.68
N ARG A 107 -35.11 -11.85 -8.65
CA ARG A 107 -34.49 -10.92 -7.68
C ARG A 107 -33.26 -10.28 -8.32
N SER A 108 -33.13 -8.97 -8.18
CA SER A 108 -31.94 -8.23 -8.61
C SER A 108 -30.73 -8.69 -7.80
N ILE A 109 -29.70 -9.19 -8.48
CA ILE A 109 -28.40 -9.52 -7.88
C ILE A 109 -27.34 -8.46 -8.22
N TYR A 110 -27.59 -7.61 -9.22
CA TYR A 110 -26.70 -6.53 -9.60
C TYR A 110 -27.48 -5.44 -10.33
N HIS A 111 -27.24 -4.17 -10.00
CA HIS A 111 -27.97 -3.05 -10.61
C HIS A 111 -27.12 -1.78 -10.66
N ILE A 112 -27.03 -1.13 -11.83
CA ILE A 112 -26.38 0.18 -12.01
C ILE A 112 -27.14 1.03 -13.03
N MET A 113 -26.96 2.35 -12.96
CA MET A 113 -27.55 3.29 -13.91
C MET A 113 -26.50 4.27 -14.50
N PRO A 114 -25.59 3.81 -15.36
CA PRO A 114 -24.54 4.64 -15.96
C PRO A 114 -25.10 5.64 -16.98
N SER A 115 -24.50 6.84 -17.04
CA SER A 115 -24.79 7.81 -18.09
C SER A 115 -24.20 7.38 -19.43
N LEU A 116 -24.78 7.85 -20.54
CA LEU A 116 -24.24 7.53 -21.87
C LEU A 116 -22.80 8.01 -22.07
N LEU A 117 -22.42 9.14 -21.45
CA LEU A 117 -21.02 9.61 -21.45
C LEU A 117 -20.04 8.59 -20.83
N GLU A 118 -20.50 7.83 -19.84
CA GLU A 118 -19.71 6.75 -19.24
C GLU A 118 -19.70 5.50 -20.13
N VAL A 119 -20.86 5.12 -20.69
CA VAL A 119 -21.01 3.99 -21.61
C VAL A 119 -20.12 4.16 -22.86
N ASP A 120 -20.10 5.37 -23.42
CA ASP A 120 -19.25 5.78 -24.55
C ASP A 120 -17.77 5.95 -24.15
N GLY A 121 -17.51 6.03 -22.84
CA GLY A 121 -16.19 6.20 -22.22
C GLY A 121 -15.55 7.56 -22.49
N LEU A 122 -16.37 8.61 -22.56
CA LEU A 122 -15.99 9.99 -22.82
C LEU A 122 -15.86 10.84 -21.55
N LYS A 123 -16.28 10.34 -20.38
CA LYS A 123 -16.29 11.05 -19.08
C LYS A 123 -14.95 11.71 -18.71
N ASN A 124 -13.80 11.16 -19.14
CA ASN A 124 -12.46 11.60 -18.71
C ASN A 124 -11.49 11.91 -19.89
N MET A 125 -11.98 12.22 -21.09
CA MET A 125 -11.10 12.41 -22.27
C MET A 125 -10.79 13.88 -22.56
N THR A 126 -9.50 14.26 -22.54
CA THR A 126 -9.02 15.58 -22.98
C THR A 126 -9.17 15.76 -24.50
N ALA A 127 -9.33 17.01 -24.94
CA ALA A 127 -9.61 17.36 -26.34
C ALA A 127 -8.53 16.90 -27.34
N THR A 128 -7.27 16.84 -26.90
CA THR A 128 -6.10 16.48 -27.72
C THR A 128 -5.97 14.99 -28.03
N MET A 129 -6.51 14.09 -27.19
CA MET A 129 -6.45 12.65 -27.45
C MET A 129 -7.34 12.21 -28.61
N ARG A 130 -8.24 13.08 -29.10
CA ARG A 130 -9.35 12.75 -30.04
C ARG A 130 -8.93 12.31 -31.45
N ARG A 131 -7.65 12.39 -31.84
CA ARG A 131 -7.20 12.27 -33.26
C ARG A 131 -6.54 10.97 -33.72
N THR A 132 -6.26 9.97 -32.88
CA THR A 132 -5.62 8.71 -33.31
C THR A 132 -6.62 7.56 -33.46
N GLN A 133 -6.63 6.92 -34.65
CA GLN A 133 -7.48 5.81 -35.14
C GLN A 133 -8.28 5.04 -34.08
N ARG A 134 -9.61 5.05 -34.19
CA ARG A 134 -10.53 4.47 -33.19
C ARG A 134 -11.52 3.52 -33.84
N ALA A 135 -11.73 2.37 -33.20
CA ALA A 135 -12.74 1.41 -33.61
C ALA A 135 -14.15 1.96 -33.33
N GLU A 136 -15.08 1.69 -34.26
CA GLU A 136 -16.50 2.09 -34.19
C GLU A 136 -17.25 1.52 -32.98
N TYR A 137 -16.76 0.40 -32.41
CA TYR A 137 -17.40 -0.31 -31.31
C TYR A 137 -16.53 -0.37 -30.04
N ARG A 138 -17.19 -0.43 -28.88
CA ARG A 138 -16.55 -0.53 -27.56
C ARG A 138 -17.23 -1.59 -26.69
N TRP A 139 -16.43 -2.29 -25.89
CA TRP A 139 -16.98 -3.06 -24.77
C TRP A 139 -17.24 -2.12 -23.60
N TYR A 140 -18.51 -1.87 -23.28
CA TYR A 140 -18.89 -1.33 -21.97
C TYR A 140 -18.66 -2.42 -20.93
N ARG A 141 -17.78 -2.16 -19.96
CA ARG A 141 -17.28 -3.15 -18.99
C ARG A 141 -17.80 -2.80 -17.61
N VAL A 142 -18.46 -3.75 -16.98
CA VAL A 142 -19.12 -3.56 -15.70
C VAL A 142 -18.62 -4.64 -14.74
N VAL A 143 -18.00 -4.24 -13.64
CA VAL A 143 -17.58 -5.19 -12.60
C VAL A 143 -18.80 -5.52 -11.75
N VAL A 144 -19.10 -6.81 -11.62
CA VAL A 144 -20.31 -7.33 -10.99
C VAL A 144 -20.01 -7.98 -9.63
N ASN A 145 -18.97 -8.82 -9.58
CA ASN A 145 -18.52 -9.55 -8.39
C ASN A 145 -19.63 -10.25 -7.59
N GLN A 146 -20.53 -10.96 -8.26
CA GLN A 146 -21.63 -11.70 -7.63
C GLN A 146 -21.41 -13.22 -7.69
N LYS A 147 -21.78 -13.93 -6.62
CA LYS A 147 -21.85 -15.40 -6.65
C LYS A 147 -23.02 -15.84 -7.53
N LEU A 148 -22.77 -16.82 -8.38
CA LEU A 148 -23.79 -17.50 -9.16
C LEU A 148 -23.91 -18.95 -8.69
N ASN A 149 -25.04 -19.58 -8.96
CA ASN A 149 -25.18 -21.02 -8.85
C ASN A 149 -24.92 -21.62 -10.23
N LYS A 150 -23.86 -22.42 -10.36
CA LYS A 150 -23.55 -23.10 -11.62
C LYS A 150 -24.76 -23.92 -12.09
N GLY A 151 -25.13 -23.73 -13.34
CA GLY A 151 -26.26 -24.39 -13.98
C GLY A 151 -27.58 -23.61 -13.94
N GLU A 152 -27.72 -22.60 -13.08
CA GLU A 152 -28.93 -21.76 -13.03
C GLU A 152 -28.99 -20.73 -14.16
N ASN A 153 -30.21 -20.25 -14.45
CA ASN A 153 -30.45 -19.21 -15.44
C ASN A 153 -30.57 -17.85 -14.77
N TYR A 154 -29.95 -16.86 -15.39
CA TYR A 154 -29.95 -15.46 -14.99
C TYR A 154 -30.45 -14.58 -16.13
N THR A 155 -30.90 -13.37 -15.80
CA THR A 155 -31.46 -12.43 -16.77
C THR A 155 -30.71 -11.12 -16.74
N ILE A 156 -30.21 -10.67 -17.88
CA ILE A 156 -29.67 -9.33 -18.10
C ILE A 156 -30.77 -8.46 -18.67
N GLU A 157 -31.04 -7.33 -18.03
CA GLU A 157 -32.07 -6.37 -18.38
C GLU A 157 -31.41 -4.99 -18.57
N ILE A 158 -31.62 -4.38 -19.73
CA ILE A 158 -31.11 -3.05 -20.08
C ILE A 158 -32.31 -2.18 -20.43
N THR A 159 -32.56 -1.12 -19.68
CA THR A 159 -33.63 -0.17 -19.96
C THR A 159 -33.05 1.19 -20.31
N ALA A 160 -33.41 1.74 -21.46
CA ALA A 160 -32.97 3.07 -21.88
C ALA A 160 -33.77 4.16 -21.16
N LYS A 161 -33.08 5.19 -20.66
CA LYS A 161 -33.67 6.32 -19.92
C LYS A 161 -33.16 7.64 -20.48
N GLY A 162 -34.05 8.51 -20.93
CA GLY A 162 -33.73 9.83 -21.50
C GLY A 162 -32.92 9.78 -22.80
N ILE A 163 -32.90 8.65 -23.52
CA ILE A 163 -32.17 8.48 -24.79
C ILE A 163 -33.06 8.92 -25.96
N LYS A 164 -32.69 9.98 -26.68
CA LYS A 164 -33.51 10.49 -27.78
C LYS A 164 -33.55 9.51 -28.97
N LYS A 165 -34.70 9.42 -29.65
CA LYS A 165 -34.93 8.52 -30.81
C LYS A 165 -34.07 8.87 -32.04
N ASP A 166 -33.77 10.14 -32.25
CA ASP A 166 -32.88 10.62 -33.32
C ASP A 166 -31.41 10.32 -33.04
N ARG A 167 -31.07 9.93 -31.79
CA ARG A 167 -29.71 9.58 -31.34
C ARG A 167 -29.73 8.32 -30.45
N PRO A 168 -30.15 7.16 -30.99
CA PRO A 168 -30.32 5.94 -30.20
C PRO A 168 -28.98 5.32 -29.81
N LEU A 169 -28.96 4.52 -28.75
CA LEU A 169 -27.78 3.74 -28.38
C LEU A 169 -27.84 2.46 -29.18
N TYR A 170 -26.76 2.12 -29.87
CA TYR A 170 -26.71 0.85 -30.59
C TYR A 170 -26.03 -0.21 -29.74
N LEU A 171 -26.74 -1.31 -29.51
CA LEU A 171 -26.17 -2.52 -28.92
C LEU A 171 -25.81 -3.48 -30.05
N TYR A 172 -24.58 -3.98 -30.05
CA TYR A 172 -24.17 -4.95 -31.06
C TYR A 172 -24.74 -6.34 -30.73
N THR A 173 -25.19 -7.02 -31.78
CA THR A 173 -25.79 -8.35 -31.71
C THR A 173 -25.08 -9.34 -32.64
N SER A 174 -25.30 -10.63 -32.38
CA SER A 174 -24.83 -11.75 -33.20
C SER A 174 -25.88 -12.84 -33.25
N LYS A 175 -25.95 -13.62 -34.34
CA LYS A 175 -26.90 -14.74 -34.44
C LYS A 175 -26.50 -15.88 -33.53
N LYS A 176 -25.20 -16.16 -33.42
CA LYS A 176 -24.65 -17.20 -32.53
C LYS A 176 -23.79 -16.62 -31.41
N MET A 177 -24.08 -17.03 -30.18
CA MET A 177 -23.39 -16.62 -28.93
C MET A 177 -23.03 -17.83 -28.03
N GLY A 178 -22.88 -19.02 -28.63
CA GLY A 178 -22.74 -20.29 -27.93
C GLY A 178 -24.02 -20.73 -27.22
N ASN A 179 -23.97 -21.83 -26.46
CA ASN A 179 -25.14 -22.45 -25.81
C ASN A 179 -25.53 -21.79 -24.47
N ILE A 180 -24.86 -20.69 -24.11
CA ILE A 180 -25.01 -20.08 -22.80
C ILE A 180 -26.05 -18.95 -22.80
N PHE A 181 -26.27 -18.28 -23.94
CA PHE A 181 -27.18 -17.15 -24.03
C PHE A 181 -28.45 -17.56 -24.77
N SER A 182 -29.59 -17.08 -24.28
CA SER A 182 -30.85 -17.17 -25.01
C SER A 182 -31.01 -15.97 -25.95
N PRO A 183 -31.81 -16.08 -27.02
CA PRO A 183 -32.10 -14.95 -27.90
C PRO A 183 -32.69 -13.77 -27.14
N VAL A 184 -32.35 -12.56 -27.59
CA VAL A 184 -32.75 -11.31 -26.95
C VAL A 184 -34.24 -11.05 -27.14
N LYS A 185 -34.87 -10.42 -26.14
CA LYS A 185 -36.18 -9.82 -26.24
C LYS A 185 -36.06 -8.30 -26.15
N VAL A 186 -36.60 -7.57 -27.12
CA VAL A 186 -36.69 -6.10 -27.10
C VAL A 186 -38.16 -5.74 -26.94
N ASN A 187 -38.51 -5.00 -25.90
CA ASN A 187 -39.88 -4.62 -25.56
C ASN A 187 -40.85 -5.82 -25.53
N GLY A 188 -40.37 -6.96 -25.04
CA GLY A 188 -41.13 -8.21 -24.97
C GLY A 188 -41.13 -9.06 -26.26
N GLN A 189 -40.77 -8.48 -27.41
CA GLN A 189 -40.68 -9.19 -28.69
C GLN A 189 -39.37 -9.97 -28.81
N LYS A 190 -39.44 -11.26 -29.12
CA LYS A 190 -38.26 -12.13 -29.29
C LYS A 190 -37.62 -11.86 -30.65
N MET A 191 -36.31 -11.63 -30.66
CA MET A 191 -35.51 -11.52 -31.88
C MET A 191 -34.57 -12.72 -32.00
N ASP A 192 -34.32 -13.22 -33.22
CA ASP A 192 -33.38 -14.34 -33.47
C ASP A 192 -31.91 -13.87 -33.49
N VAL A 193 -31.55 -13.04 -32.52
CA VAL A 193 -30.20 -12.52 -32.32
C VAL A 193 -29.93 -12.44 -30.82
N HIS A 194 -28.65 -12.31 -30.47
CA HIS A 194 -28.18 -12.17 -29.10
C HIS A 194 -27.38 -10.88 -28.99
N ILE A 195 -27.56 -10.09 -27.95
CA ILE A 195 -26.61 -9.03 -27.59
C ILE A 195 -25.25 -9.68 -27.35
N ARG A 196 -24.22 -9.09 -27.97
CA ARG A 196 -22.83 -9.47 -27.76
C ARG A 196 -22.43 -9.12 -26.34
N THR A 197 -22.50 -10.14 -25.51
CA THR A 197 -22.29 -10.06 -24.07
C THR A 197 -21.20 -11.04 -23.68
N ARG A 198 -20.29 -10.64 -22.79
CA ARG A 198 -19.35 -11.57 -22.15
C ARG A 198 -19.59 -11.55 -20.66
N VAL A 199 -19.86 -12.74 -20.11
CA VAL A 199 -19.86 -12.97 -18.67
C VAL A 199 -18.48 -13.51 -18.32
N TRP A 200 -17.71 -12.73 -17.58
CA TRP A 200 -16.41 -13.16 -17.07
C TRP A 200 -16.62 -13.91 -15.77
N THR A 201 -16.18 -15.15 -15.78
CA THR A 201 -16.23 -16.04 -14.63
C THR A 201 -14.83 -16.47 -14.23
N THR A 202 -14.71 -17.02 -13.03
CA THR A 202 -13.45 -17.53 -12.49
C THR A 202 -13.57 -19.04 -12.35
N GLN A 203 -12.60 -19.77 -12.89
CA GLN A 203 -12.54 -21.24 -12.82
C GLN A 203 -11.12 -21.67 -12.45
N ILE A 204 -10.97 -22.76 -11.71
CA ILE A 204 -9.66 -23.31 -11.34
C ILE A 204 -9.01 -23.96 -12.57
N ASP A 205 -7.79 -23.53 -12.92
CA ASP A 205 -6.96 -24.13 -13.96
C ASP A 205 -6.33 -25.44 -13.48
N VAL A 206 -7.12 -26.53 -13.53
CA VAL A 206 -6.66 -27.87 -13.12
C VAL A 206 -5.46 -28.33 -13.94
N SER A 207 -5.36 -27.90 -15.21
CA SER A 207 -4.26 -28.28 -16.10
C SER A 207 -2.93 -27.69 -15.64
N ALA A 208 -2.91 -26.42 -15.21
CA ALA A 208 -1.72 -25.79 -14.65
C ALA A 208 -1.28 -26.44 -13.33
N ILE A 209 -2.23 -26.86 -12.48
CA ILE A 209 -1.90 -27.58 -11.25
C ILE A 209 -1.21 -28.91 -11.58
N VAL A 210 -1.81 -29.72 -12.45
CA VAL A 210 -1.25 -31.02 -12.86
C VAL A 210 0.14 -30.85 -13.47
N LEU A 211 0.32 -29.87 -14.37
CA LEU A 211 1.61 -29.57 -14.99
C LEU A 211 2.65 -29.14 -13.94
N THR A 212 2.29 -28.30 -12.98
CA THR A 212 3.18 -27.84 -11.91
C THR A 212 3.65 -28.99 -11.03
N VAL A 213 2.74 -29.89 -10.65
CA VAL A 213 3.06 -31.10 -9.89
C VAL A 213 3.95 -32.04 -10.72
N ALA A 214 3.63 -32.26 -11.99
CA ALA A 214 4.42 -33.11 -12.89
C ALA A 214 5.85 -32.59 -13.07
N ILE A 215 6.05 -31.28 -13.26
CA ILE A 215 7.37 -30.66 -13.32
C ILE A 215 8.12 -30.86 -12.00
N THR A 216 7.45 -30.68 -10.86
CA THR A 216 8.06 -30.85 -9.54
C THR A 216 8.51 -32.30 -9.31
N LEU A 217 7.69 -33.28 -9.70
CA LEU A 217 8.06 -34.70 -9.66
C LEU A 217 9.24 -35.01 -10.60
N ALA A 218 9.28 -34.41 -11.80
CA ALA A 218 10.41 -34.55 -12.71
C ALA A 218 11.71 -33.96 -12.11
N LEU A 219 11.62 -32.85 -11.38
CA LEU A 219 12.77 -32.28 -10.64
C LEU A 219 13.23 -33.18 -9.49
N ILE A 220 12.31 -33.83 -8.77
CA ILE A 220 12.64 -34.84 -7.75
C ILE A 220 13.37 -36.03 -8.39
N ALA A 221 12.84 -36.57 -9.50
CA ALA A 221 13.51 -37.63 -10.23
C ALA A 221 14.91 -37.19 -10.69
N LEU A 222 15.02 -36.00 -11.28
CA LEU A 222 16.27 -35.45 -11.78
C LEU A 222 17.32 -35.32 -10.67
N ILE A 223 16.96 -34.82 -9.48
CA ILE A 223 17.93 -34.68 -8.38
C ILE A 223 18.34 -36.03 -7.80
N LEU A 224 17.43 -37.00 -7.74
CA LEU A 224 17.70 -38.33 -7.21
C LEU A 224 18.62 -39.15 -8.14
N ILE A 225 18.43 -39.05 -9.45
CA ILE A 225 19.22 -39.76 -10.47
C ILE A 225 20.67 -39.23 -10.47
N PRO A 226 21.70 -40.08 -10.28
CA PRO A 226 23.09 -39.67 -10.42
C PRO A 226 23.40 -39.40 -11.89
N ILE A 227 23.85 -38.19 -12.21
CA ILE A 227 24.28 -37.81 -13.56
C ILE A 227 25.77 -37.47 -13.48
N TYR A 228 26.59 -38.26 -14.15
CA TYR A 228 28.03 -38.02 -14.25
C TYR A 228 28.32 -37.27 -15.56
N LEU A 229 28.68 -35.99 -15.43
CA LEU A 229 29.08 -35.17 -16.57
C LEU A 229 30.58 -35.30 -16.81
N PRO A 230 31.04 -35.65 -18.02
CA PRO A 230 32.47 -35.60 -18.34
C PRO A 230 33.03 -34.20 -18.04
N LYS A 231 34.24 -34.13 -17.47
CA LYS A 231 34.87 -32.87 -16.98
C LYS A 231 34.80 -31.70 -17.99
N LYS A 232 34.97 -31.98 -19.28
CA LYS A 232 34.86 -30.98 -20.37
C LYS A 232 33.44 -30.40 -20.46
N TRP A 233 32.43 -31.24 -20.41
CA TRP A 233 31.02 -30.84 -20.45
C TRP A 233 30.60 -30.17 -19.15
N ASN A 234 31.03 -30.68 -17.98
CA ASN A 234 30.77 -30.00 -16.71
C ASN A 234 31.30 -28.56 -16.71
N LYS A 235 32.51 -28.31 -17.22
CA LYS A 235 33.05 -26.95 -17.37
C LYS A 235 32.21 -26.06 -18.29
N ARG A 236 31.76 -26.60 -19.43
CA ARG A 236 30.91 -25.87 -20.38
C ARG A 236 29.56 -25.54 -19.76
N PHE A 237 28.88 -26.52 -19.18
CA PHE A 237 27.59 -26.33 -18.50
C PHE A 237 27.69 -25.37 -17.32
N THR A 238 28.80 -25.42 -16.56
CA THR A 238 29.05 -24.48 -15.47
C THR A 238 29.01 -23.03 -15.95
N TRP A 239 29.72 -22.70 -17.04
CA TRP A 239 29.71 -21.35 -17.59
C TRP A 239 28.41 -20.98 -18.28
N ILE A 240 27.77 -21.93 -18.99
CA ILE A 240 26.44 -21.72 -19.59
C ILE A 240 25.42 -21.35 -18.50
N LEU A 241 25.36 -22.12 -17.41
CA LEU A 241 24.48 -21.81 -16.29
C LEU A 241 24.84 -20.48 -15.64
N PHE A 242 26.13 -20.17 -15.47
CA PHE A 242 26.54 -18.88 -14.92
C PHE A 242 26.11 -17.68 -15.78
N VAL A 243 26.11 -17.82 -17.11
CA VAL A 243 25.65 -16.77 -18.04
C VAL A 243 24.12 -16.68 -18.06
N ILE A 244 23.41 -17.80 -18.05
CA ILE A 244 21.95 -17.83 -18.19
C ILE A 244 21.23 -17.50 -16.87
N THR A 245 21.75 -17.94 -15.73
CA THR A 245 21.11 -17.78 -14.42
C THR A 245 20.75 -16.33 -14.05
N PRO A 246 21.59 -15.31 -14.29
CA PRO A 246 21.23 -13.91 -14.10
C PRO A 246 19.95 -13.50 -14.86
N TRP A 247 19.77 -13.97 -16.10
CA TRP A 247 18.57 -13.68 -16.91
C TRP A 247 17.33 -14.38 -16.37
N ILE A 248 17.44 -15.64 -15.98
CA ILE A 248 16.33 -16.38 -15.37
C ILE A 248 15.94 -15.74 -14.04
N SER A 249 16.93 -15.32 -13.23
CA SER A 249 16.70 -14.62 -11.96
C SER A 249 15.96 -13.31 -12.20
N PHE A 250 16.46 -12.47 -13.12
CA PHE A 250 15.79 -11.23 -13.50
C PHE A 250 14.34 -11.47 -13.95
N TYR A 251 14.13 -12.42 -14.86
CA TYR A 251 12.78 -12.76 -15.34
C TYR A 251 11.86 -13.24 -14.20
N MET A 252 12.36 -14.12 -13.34
CA MET A 252 11.63 -14.64 -12.18
C MET A 252 11.18 -13.51 -11.27
N VAL A 253 12.09 -12.60 -10.91
CA VAL A 253 11.80 -11.44 -10.05
C VAL A 253 10.77 -10.52 -10.71
N GLU A 254 10.97 -10.11 -11.96
CA GLU A 254 10.02 -9.22 -12.65
C GLU A 254 8.64 -9.85 -12.83
N LYS A 255 8.56 -11.18 -13.02
CA LYS A 255 7.30 -11.90 -13.13
C LYS A 255 6.49 -11.93 -11.84
N VAL A 256 7.15 -12.13 -10.69
CA VAL A 256 6.49 -12.06 -9.38
C VAL A 256 5.83 -10.69 -9.16
N PHE A 257 6.42 -9.63 -9.72
CA PHE A 257 5.87 -8.27 -9.61
C PHE A 257 4.91 -7.87 -10.71
N TYR A 258 4.54 -8.79 -11.61
CA TYR A 258 3.71 -8.50 -12.78
C TYR A 258 4.27 -7.35 -13.64
N ASN A 259 5.59 -7.14 -13.61
CA ASN A 259 6.25 -6.13 -14.41
C ASN A 259 6.37 -6.65 -15.85
N PRO A 260 5.72 -6.01 -16.85
CA PRO A 260 5.85 -6.44 -18.22
C PRO A 260 7.22 -5.99 -18.74
N ILE A 261 8.15 -6.92 -18.89
CA ILE A 261 9.48 -6.65 -19.43
C ILE A 261 9.39 -5.94 -20.81
N SER A 262 8.33 -6.20 -21.58
CA SER A 262 8.08 -5.58 -22.88
C SER A 262 7.79 -4.07 -22.83
N VAL A 263 7.36 -3.53 -21.69
CA VAL A 263 7.11 -2.08 -21.53
C VAL A 263 8.26 -1.37 -20.81
N MET A 264 9.24 -2.12 -20.31
CA MET A 264 10.39 -1.58 -19.59
C MET A 264 11.29 -0.78 -20.55
N ASN A 265 11.83 0.34 -20.07
CA ASN A 265 12.79 1.13 -20.83
C ASN A 265 14.03 0.26 -21.18
N LYS A 266 14.55 0.35 -22.42
CA LYS A 266 15.68 -0.47 -22.89
C LYS A 266 16.96 -0.25 -22.08
N LEU A 267 17.25 0.99 -21.68
CA LEU A 267 18.38 1.31 -20.82
C LEU A 267 18.17 0.72 -19.43
N ALA A 268 16.97 0.88 -18.87
CA ALA A 268 16.62 0.30 -17.58
C ALA A 268 16.78 -1.23 -17.59
N PHE A 269 16.27 -1.90 -18.62
CA PHE A 269 16.44 -3.34 -18.82
C PHE A 269 17.91 -3.76 -18.80
N GLY A 270 18.75 -3.08 -19.59
CA GLY A 270 20.19 -3.36 -19.63
C GLY A 270 20.88 -3.17 -18.27
N LEU A 271 20.54 -2.11 -17.55
CA LEU A 271 21.06 -1.84 -16.21
C LEU A 271 20.60 -2.86 -15.17
N ASN A 272 19.36 -3.34 -15.22
CA ASN A 272 18.90 -4.41 -14.34
C ASN A 272 19.74 -5.67 -14.56
N VAL A 273 19.80 -6.17 -15.79
CA VAL A 273 20.54 -7.39 -16.13
C VAL A 273 22.02 -7.26 -15.73
N LEU A 274 22.63 -6.09 -15.94
CA LEU A 274 23.99 -5.79 -15.49
C LEU A 274 24.14 -5.97 -13.97
N TRP A 275 23.21 -5.47 -13.16
CA TRP A 275 23.27 -5.61 -11.70
C TRP A 275 23.08 -7.05 -11.21
N TYR A 276 22.26 -7.87 -11.90
CA TYR A 276 22.23 -9.31 -11.62
C TYR A 276 23.59 -9.95 -11.89
N TYR A 277 24.24 -9.63 -13.02
CA TYR A 277 25.59 -10.11 -13.31
C TYR A 277 26.62 -9.64 -12.27
N ILE A 278 26.57 -8.37 -11.84
CA ILE A 278 27.46 -7.84 -10.80
C ILE A 278 27.33 -8.67 -9.51
N ILE A 279 26.10 -8.92 -9.05
CA ILE A 279 25.86 -9.69 -7.82
C ILE A 279 26.35 -11.14 -7.96
N TYR A 280 26.02 -11.83 -9.06
CA TYR A 280 26.51 -13.19 -9.29
C TYR A 280 28.04 -13.25 -9.43
N MET A 281 28.66 -12.22 -10.01
CA MET A 281 30.11 -12.09 -10.07
C MET A 281 30.72 -11.88 -8.68
N ILE A 282 30.14 -11.02 -7.83
CA ILE A 282 30.57 -10.85 -6.44
C ILE A 282 30.49 -12.18 -5.68
N LEU A 283 29.36 -12.89 -5.79
CA LEU A 283 29.20 -14.21 -5.17
C LEU A 283 30.22 -15.23 -5.71
N LEU A 284 30.46 -15.24 -7.02
CA LEU A 284 31.50 -16.07 -7.63
C LEU A 284 32.89 -15.71 -7.09
N LEU A 285 33.18 -14.43 -6.91
CA LEU A 285 34.44 -13.96 -6.37
C LEU A 285 34.59 -14.27 -4.89
N ILE A 286 33.52 -14.33 -4.09
CA ILE A 286 33.55 -14.75 -2.68
C ILE A 286 33.80 -16.25 -2.57
N PHE A 287 33.00 -17.08 -3.24
CA PHE A 287 33.08 -18.53 -3.13
C PHE A 287 34.18 -19.17 -3.99
N ASN A 288 34.65 -18.46 -5.03
CA ASN A 288 35.50 -18.96 -6.11
C ASN A 288 34.97 -20.24 -6.78
N ARG A 289 33.67 -20.54 -6.65
CA ARG A 289 33.03 -21.77 -7.10
C ARG A 289 31.63 -21.46 -7.61
N VAL A 290 31.37 -21.68 -8.89
CA VAL A 290 30.10 -21.33 -9.55
C VAL A 290 28.90 -21.99 -8.88
N LYS A 291 28.96 -23.28 -8.54
CA LYS A 291 27.85 -23.97 -7.84
C LYS A 291 27.32 -23.19 -6.64
N TRP A 292 28.21 -22.73 -5.76
CA TRP A 292 27.80 -22.02 -4.55
C TRP A 292 27.34 -20.60 -4.85
N ALA A 293 27.98 -19.91 -5.80
CA ALA A 293 27.53 -18.60 -6.26
C ALA A 293 26.11 -18.65 -6.84
N LEU A 294 25.79 -19.68 -7.63
CA LEU A 294 24.45 -19.90 -8.19
C LEU A 294 23.45 -20.25 -7.09
N LEU A 295 23.75 -21.22 -6.22
CA LEU A 295 22.81 -21.63 -5.15
C LEU A 295 22.47 -20.46 -4.22
N VAL A 296 23.48 -19.73 -3.74
CA VAL A 296 23.26 -18.59 -2.84
C VAL A 296 22.56 -17.44 -3.57
N GLY A 297 22.98 -17.12 -4.80
CA GLY A 297 22.37 -16.05 -5.58
C GLY A 297 20.91 -16.33 -5.95
N ASN A 298 20.59 -17.56 -6.34
CA ASN A 298 19.21 -17.97 -6.67
C ASN A 298 18.29 -17.79 -5.46
N VAL A 299 18.72 -18.28 -4.29
CA VAL A 299 17.96 -18.16 -3.04
C VAL A 299 17.84 -16.69 -2.62
N PHE A 300 18.91 -15.91 -2.73
CA PHE A 300 18.90 -14.48 -2.41
C PHE A 300 17.89 -13.69 -3.25
N PHE A 301 17.92 -13.84 -4.59
CA PHE A 301 17.00 -13.13 -5.46
C PHE A 301 15.55 -13.60 -5.31
N TYR A 302 15.33 -14.89 -5.07
CA TYR A 302 14.00 -15.40 -4.77
C TYR A 302 13.47 -14.86 -3.43
N ALA A 303 14.29 -14.85 -2.37
CA ALA A 303 13.90 -14.32 -1.07
C ALA A 303 13.55 -12.82 -1.17
N ALA A 304 14.34 -12.03 -1.90
CA ALA A 304 14.02 -10.63 -2.19
C ALA A 304 12.71 -10.49 -2.97
N ALA A 305 12.46 -11.36 -3.96
CA ALA A 305 11.23 -11.36 -4.74
C ALA A 305 9.98 -11.65 -3.89
N ILE A 306 10.02 -12.70 -3.09
CA ILE A 306 8.92 -13.14 -2.24
C ILE A 306 8.70 -12.19 -1.06
N GLY A 307 9.77 -11.71 -0.42
CA GLY A 307 9.65 -10.69 0.63
C GLY A 307 8.94 -9.44 0.11
N ASN A 308 9.33 -8.96 -1.06
CA ASN A 308 8.68 -7.82 -1.69
C ASN A 308 7.25 -8.11 -2.16
N TYR A 309 6.96 -9.34 -2.61
CA TYR A 309 5.61 -9.76 -2.98
C TYR A 309 4.64 -9.59 -1.81
N PHE A 310 5.01 -10.11 -0.64
CA PHE A 310 4.19 -9.99 0.56
C PHE A 310 4.07 -8.55 1.04
N VAL A 311 5.18 -7.81 1.08
CA VAL A 311 5.14 -6.38 1.43
C VAL A 311 4.22 -5.60 0.49
N LEU A 312 4.32 -5.82 -0.84
CA LEU A 312 3.46 -5.16 -1.82
C LEU A 312 1.98 -5.53 -1.63
N ALA A 313 1.67 -6.78 -1.27
CA ALA A 313 0.32 -7.21 -0.95
C ALA A 313 -0.22 -6.52 0.33
N PHE A 314 0.62 -6.32 1.34
CA PHE A 314 0.22 -5.76 2.63
C PHE A 314 0.05 -4.24 2.63
N ARG A 315 0.98 -3.49 2.03
CA ARG A 315 0.97 -2.01 2.07
C ARG A 315 0.76 -1.33 0.71
N GLY A 316 0.83 -2.07 -0.39
CA GLY A 316 0.62 -1.54 -1.74
C GLY A 316 1.82 -0.82 -2.38
N THR A 317 2.97 -0.73 -1.70
CA THR A 317 4.23 -0.17 -2.23
C THR A 317 5.37 -1.19 -2.19
N PRO A 318 6.26 -1.25 -3.21
CA PRO A 318 7.45 -2.10 -3.18
C PRO A 318 8.39 -1.75 -2.03
N ILE A 319 9.16 -2.73 -1.55
CA ILE A 319 10.34 -2.59 -0.68
C ILE A 319 11.32 -1.62 -1.34
N THR A 320 11.69 -0.64 -0.55
CA THR A 320 12.75 0.34 -0.78
C THR A 320 13.86 0.13 0.25
N PRO A 321 15.03 0.75 0.07
CA PRO A 321 16.13 0.57 1.02
C PRO A 321 15.81 1.04 2.44
N ALA A 322 14.87 1.99 2.60
CA ALA A 322 14.37 2.43 3.91
C ALA A 322 13.73 1.29 4.72
N ASP A 323 13.13 0.30 4.06
CA ASP A 323 12.37 -0.77 4.72
C ASP A 323 13.24 -1.81 5.41
N ILE A 324 14.53 -1.85 5.09
CA ILE A 324 15.50 -2.69 5.81
C ILE A 324 15.50 -2.33 7.30
N TYR A 325 15.32 -1.04 7.62
CA TYR A 325 15.29 -0.56 9.01
C TYR A 325 13.98 -0.88 9.73
N ALA A 326 12.94 -1.30 9.01
CA ALA A 326 11.62 -1.66 9.56
C ALA A 326 11.33 -3.18 9.50
N LEU A 327 12.32 -4.00 9.13
CA LEU A 327 12.14 -5.44 8.92
C LEU A 327 11.66 -6.17 10.18
N GLY A 328 12.18 -5.81 11.36
CA GLY A 328 11.76 -6.40 12.65
C GLY A 328 10.26 -6.19 12.89
N THR A 329 9.81 -4.94 12.80
CA THR A 329 8.38 -4.58 12.91
C THR A 329 7.52 -5.35 11.91
N ALA A 330 7.96 -5.47 10.65
CA ALA A 330 7.23 -6.20 9.62
C ALA A 330 7.12 -7.70 9.94
N MET A 331 8.16 -8.30 10.53
CA MET A 331 8.14 -9.70 10.96
C MET A 331 7.20 -9.91 12.15
N ASP A 332 7.16 -8.98 13.11
CA ASP A 332 6.30 -9.10 14.28
C ASP A 332 4.81 -9.12 13.96
N VAL A 333 4.40 -8.37 12.92
CA VAL A 333 3.00 -8.33 12.48
C VAL A 333 2.65 -9.42 11.48
N ALA A 334 3.65 -10.11 10.89
CA ALA A 334 3.46 -11.07 9.80
C ALA A 334 2.58 -12.27 10.19
N ASP A 335 2.62 -12.70 11.46
CA ASP A 335 1.84 -13.84 11.97
C ASP A 335 0.32 -13.63 11.88
N HIS A 336 -0.13 -12.37 11.80
CA HIS A 336 -1.55 -12.02 11.64
C HIS A 336 -2.00 -11.99 10.16
N TYR A 337 -1.09 -12.26 9.21
CA TYR A 337 -1.40 -12.30 7.79
C TYR A 337 -1.32 -13.73 7.24
N VAL A 338 -2.23 -14.05 6.31
CA VAL A 338 -2.12 -15.29 5.54
C VAL A 338 -1.23 -15.05 4.34
N LEU A 339 -0.11 -15.76 4.29
CA LEU A 339 0.74 -15.83 3.11
C LEU A 339 0.02 -16.62 2.00
N SER A 340 -0.77 -15.94 1.18
CA SER A 340 -1.36 -16.53 -0.02
C SER A 340 -0.38 -16.40 -1.18
N TYR A 341 -0.06 -17.53 -1.83
CA TYR A 341 0.82 -17.55 -3.01
C TYR A 341 -0.04 -17.55 -4.27
N ASP A 342 -0.02 -16.46 -5.03
CA ASP A 342 -0.67 -16.43 -6.34
C ASP A 342 0.09 -17.27 -7.39
N LYS A 343 -0.50 -17.41 -8.59
CA LYS A 343 0.10 -18.17 -9.70
C LYS A 343 1.54 -17.71 -10.03
N ALA A 344 1.86 -16.41 -9.94
CA ALA A 344 3.18 -15.91 -10.27
C ALA A 344 4.22 -16.29 -9.20
N ALA A 345 3.87 -16.17 -7.92
CA ALA A 345 4.71 -16.60 -6.80
C ALA A 345 4.96 -18.12 -6.84
N ILE A 346 3.95 -18.92 -7.16
CA ILE A 346 4.08 -20.38 -7.32
C ILE A 346 5.05 -20.73 -8.47
N VAL A 347 4.89 -20.11 -9.63
CA VAL A 347 5.80 -20.33 -10.78
C VAL A 347 7.23 -19.95 -10.42
N ALA A 348 7.43 -18.83 -9.73
CA ALA A 348 8.75 -18.41 -9.27
C ALA A 348 9.40 -19.44 -8.34
N THR A 349 8.63 -20.08 -7.45
CA THR A 349 9.13 -21.14 -6.58
C THR A 349 9.59 -22.36 -7.38
N VAL A 350 8.85 -22.79 -8.40
CA VAL A 350 9.28 -23.89 -9.29
C VAL A 350 10.56 -23.52 -10.03
N VAL A 351 10.64 -22.28 -10.54
CA VAL A 351 11.82 -21.79 -11.25
C VAL A 351 13.04 -21.80 -10.33
N LEU A 352 12.93 -21.28 -9.10
CA LEU A 352 13.98 -21.36 -8.09
C LEU A 352 14.42 -22.80 -7.85
N LEU A 353 13.47 -23.70 -7.54
CA LEU A 353 13.78 -25.09 -7.22
C LEU A 353 14.46 -25.79 -8.40
N GLY A 354 14.00 -25.54 -9.63
CA GLY A 354 14.64 -26.01 -10.86
C GLY A 354 16.08 -25.51 -10.98
N MET A 355 16.30 -24.20 -10.83
CA MET A 355 17.65 -23.61 -10.87
C MET A 355 18.57 -24.21 -9.80
N CYS A 356 18.06 -24.46 -8.60
CA CYS A 356 18.80 -25.11 -7.51
C CYS A 356 19.12 -26.57 -7.83
N VAL A 357 18.18 -27.34 -8.41
CA VAL A 357 18.42 -28.71 -8.87
C VAL A 357 19.52 -28.73 -9.93
N PHE A 358 19.45 -27.88 -10.97
CA PHE A 358 20.49 -27.81 -12.01
C PHE A 358 21.86 -27.38 -11.45
N ALA A 359 21.90 -26.36 -10.59
CA ALA A 359 23.14 -25.94 -9.93
C ALA A 359 23.72 -27.06 -9.03
N SER A 360 22.86 -27.87 -8.38
CA SER A 360 23.30 -28.97 -7.51
C SER A 360 24.06 -30.07 -8.28
N LYS A 361 23.76 -30.25 -9.58
CA LYS A 361 24.40 -31.23 -10.47
C LYS A 361 25.79 -30.84 -10.94
N LEU A 362 26.20 -29.58 -10.78
CA LEU A 362 27.54 -29.14 -11.13
C LEU A 362 28.58 -29.72 -10.18
N GLU A 363 29.70 -30.20 -10.72
CA GLU A 363 30.87 -30.49 -9.88
C GLU A 363 31.50 -29.17 -9.41
N THR A 364 32.05 -29.18 -8.20
CA THR A 364 32.67 -27.99 -7.63
C THR A 364 34.16 -27.95 -7.91
N TYR A 365 34.64 -26.88 -8.54
CA TYR A 365 36.05 -26.62 -8.73
C TYR A 365 36.33 -25.11 -8.63
N PRO A 366 37.53 -24.70 -8.20
CA PRO A 366 37.91 -23.30 -8.19
C PRO A 366 38.01 -22.76 -9.63
N ILE A 367 37.41 -21.60 -9.89
CA ILE A 367 37.46 -20.97 -11.22
C ILE A 367 38.76 -20.17 -11.40
N PHE A 368 39.11 -19.36 -10.40
CA PHE A 368 40.24 -18.45 -10.48
C PHE A 368 41.41 -18.92 -9.62
N GLN A 369 42.62 -18.81 -10.18
CA GLN A 369 43.84 -18.72 -9.39
C GLN A 369 43.94 -17.35 -8.72
N TRP A 370 44.65 -17.23 -7.60
CA TRP A 370 44.64 -16.01 -6.78
C TRP A 370 44.96 -14.72 -7.55
N ARG A 371 45.97 -14.72 -8.44
CA ARG A 371 46.32 -13.54 -9.28
C ARG A 371 45.18 -13.14 -10.23
N LYS A 372 44.59 -14.12 -10.92
CA LYS A 372 43.46 -13.91 -11.83
C LYS A 372 42.20 -13.48 -11.07
N ARG A 373 42.03 -13.95 -9.83
CA ARG A 373 40.94 -13.55 -8.94
C ARG A 373 41.08 -12.08 -8.55
N LEU A 374 42.29 -11.60 -8.25
CA LEU A 374 42.53 -10.17 -7.96
C LEU A 374 42.19 -9.28 -9.17
N ILE A 375 42.58 -9.69 -10.39
CA ILE A 375 42.20 -8.97 -11.61
C ILE A 375 40.68 -8.95 -11.77
N ALA A 376 40.01 -10.10 -11.59
CA ALA A 376 38.56 -10.17 -11.67
C ALA A 376 37.87 -9.32 -10.60
N VAL A 377 38.39 -9.26 -9.38
CA VAL A 377 37.94 -8.35 -8.33
C VAL A 377 38.07 -6.90 -8.77
N LEU A 378 39.23 -6.48 -9.28
CA LEU A 378 39.45 -5.11 -9.75
C LEU A 378 38.45 -4.75 -10.87
N VAL A 379 38.27 -5.63 -11.85
CA VAL A 379 37.30 -5.42 -12.94
C VAL A 379 35.88 -5.31 -12.39
N THR A 380 35.46 -6.21 -11.50
CA THR A 380 34.13 -6.15 -10.87
C THR A 380 33.94 -4.87 -10.06
N VAL A 381 34.95 -4.41 -9.32
CA VAL A 381 34.91 -3.14 -8.58
C VAL A 381 34.76 -1.95 -9.53
N LEU A 382 35.56 -1.89 -10.61
CA LEU A 382 35.47 -0.82 -11.60
C LEU A 382 34.11 -0.77 -12.30
N VAL A 383 33.58 -1.93 -12.70
CA VAL A 383 32.24 -2.02 -13.32
C VAL A 383 31.15 -1.62 -12.33
N THR A 384 31.24 -2.05 -11.08
CA THR A 384 30.29 -1.68 -10.03
C THR A 384 30.34 -0.18 -9.75
N ALA A 385 31.53 0.40 -9.63
CA ALA A 385 31.72 1.83 -9.40
C ALA A 385 31.21 2.67 -10.58
N ALA A 386 31.51 2.28 -11.82
CA ALA A 386 31.01 2.96 -13.02
C ALA A 386 29.48 2.89 -13.12
N SER A 387 28.89 1.72 -12.80
CA SER A 387 27.43 1.57 -12.78
C SER A 387 26.80 2.42 -11.68
N ALA A 388 27.33 2.36 -10.45
CA ALA A 388 26.86 3.17 -9.33
C ALA A 388 26.98 4.68 -9.60
N PHE A 389 28.09 5.13 -10.17
CA PHE A 389 28.26 6.53 -10.60
C PHE A 389 27.24 6.93 -11.67
N THR A 390 26.90 6.03 -12.60
CA THR A 390 25.83 6.28 -13.58
C THR A 390 24.48 6.49 -12.88
N LEU A 391 24.19 5.75 -11.80
CA LEU A 391 22.95 5.88 -11.03
C LEU A 391 22.82 7.21 -10.28
N THR A 392 23.92 7.90 -9.98
CA THR A 392 23.88 9.24 -9.34
C THR A 392 23.62 10.37 -10.33
N ARG A 393 23.74 10.11 -11.65
CA ARG A 393 23.46 11.10 -12.71
C ARG A 393 21.96 11.14 -13.02
N VAL A 394 21.16 11.54 -12.03
CA VAL A 394 19.69 11.52 -12.07
C VAL A 394 19.13 12.25 -13.30
N ASP A 395 19.62 13.46 -13.60
CA ASP A 395 19.14 14.24 -14.76
C ASP A 395 19.41 13.54 -16.11
N ALA A 396 20.55 12.85 -16.21
CA ALA A 396 20.94 12.13 -17.42
C ALA A 396 20.13 10.83 -17.60
N LEU A 397 19.74 10.18 -16.51
CA LEU A 397 18.84 9.02 -16.55
C LEU A 397 17.40 9.46 -16.86
N GLN A 398 16.96 10.55 -16.25
CA GLN A 398 15.62 11.09 -16.44
C GLN A 398 15.38 11.54 -17.88
N SER A 399 16.36 12.20 -18.52
CA SER A 399 16.27 12.57 -19.94
C SER A 399 16.16 11.35 -20.88
N LYS A 400 16.61 10.18 -20.43
CA LYS A 400 16.48 8.89 -21.15
C LYS A 400 15.25 8.08 -20.72
N GLY A 401 14.36 8.66 -19.92
CA GLY A 401 13.11 8.03 -19.47
C GLY A 401 13.27 7.09 -18.28
N VAL A 402 14.41 7.09 -17.58
CA VAL A 402 14.65 6.31 -16.35
C VAL A 402 14.63 7.27 -15.17
N LYS A 403 13.51 7.31 -14.43
CA LYS A 403 13.34 8.20 -13.27
C LYS A 403 12.62 7.51 -12.12
N VAL A 404 12.93 7.88 -10.89
CA VAL A 404 12.16 7.43 -9.72
C VAL A 404 10.78 8.10 -9.75
N ASN A 405 9.74 7.32 -9.50
CA ASN A 405 8.36 7.82 -9.45
C ASN A 405 7.90 7.96 -8.00
N PHE A 406 8.14 9.12 -7.39
CA PHE A 406 7.80 9.41 -5.99
C PHE A 406 6.31 9.21 -5.67
N TRP A 407 5.42 9.49 -6.63
CA TRP A 407 3.96 9.43 -6.48
C TRP A 407 3.38 8.02 -6.61
N ASN A 408 4.00 7.22 -7.47
CA ASN A 408 3.56 5.87 -7.75
C ASN A 408 4.78 4.96 -7.88
N GLN A 409 5.32 4.57 -6.72
CA GLN A 409 6.47 3.66 -6.65
C GLN A 409 6.22 2.36 -7.40
N LYS A 410 5.02 1.78 -7.29
CA LYS A 410 4.62 0.59 -8.04
C LYS A 410 4.82 0.80 -9.55
N LEU A 411 4.32 1.90 -10.11
CA LEU A 411 4.51 2.26 -11.52
C LEU A 411 5.98 2.53 -11.86
N GLY A 412 6.72 3.18 -10.96
CA GLY A 412 8.17 3.38 -11.13
C GLY A 412 8.94 2.06 -11.27
N TYR A 413 8.66 1.09 -10.39
CA TYR A 413 9.24 -0.24 -10.43
C TYR A 413 8.81 -1.02 -11.67
N THR A 414 7.56 -0.87 -12.11
CA THR A 414 7.10 -1.47 -13.38
C THR A 414 7.83 -0.93 -14.60
N ASN A 415 8.14 0.37 -14.63
CA ASN A 415 8.81 1.01 -15.76
C ASN A 415 10.32 0.76 -15.80
N ASN A 416 10.96 0.69 -14.62
CA ASN A 416 12.41 0.64 -14.48
C ASN A 416 12.96 -0.73 -14.07
N GLY A 417 12.14 -1.68 -13.64
CA GLY A 417 12.59 -2.97 -13.07
C GLY A 417 12.97 -2.87 -11.60
N TYR A 418 12.96 -4.01 -10.91
CA TYR A 418 13.03 -4.09 -9.46
C TYR A 418 14.39 -3.65 -8.90
N ILE A 419 15.47 -4.34 -9.30
CA ILE A 419 16.80 -4.08 -8.71
C ILE A 419 17.29 -2.68 -9.04
N LEU A 420 17.05 -2.20 -10.26
CA LEU A 420 17.42 -0.84 -10.64
C LEU A 420 16.66 0.19 -9.82
N SER A 421 15.34 0.01 -9.65
CA SER A 421 14.53 0.93 -8.83
C SER A 421 14.95 0.91 -7.37
N PHE A 422 15.26 -0.26 -6.80
CA PHE A 422 15.77 -0.38 -5.44
C PHE A 422 17.08 0.40 -5.28
N LEU A 423 18.04 0.22 -6.19
CA LEU A 423 19.33 0.92 -6.17
C LEU A 423 19.19 2.43 -6.38
N MET A 424 18.32 2.86 -7.30
CA MET A 424 18.02 4.28 -7.49
C MET A 424 17.36 4.92 -6.27
N ASN A 425 16.66 4.15 -5.43
CA ASN A 425 16.09 4.62 -4.17
C ASN A 425 17.14 4.77 -3.05
N ILE A 426 18.34 4.18 -3.17
CA ILE A 426 19.37 4.28 -2.11
C ILE A 426 19.82 5.72 -1.90
N GLN A 427 20.02 6.49 -2.97
CA GLN A 427 20.41 7.90 -2.86
C GLN A 427 19.34 8.73 -2.13
N TYR A 428 18.07 8.30 -2.20
CA TYR A 428 16.96 8.84 -1.44
C TYR A 428 16.77 8.06 -0.13
N THR A 429 17.85 7.68 0.55
CA THR A 429 17.80 7.33 1.99
C THR A 429 18.64 8.27 2.84
N ILE A 430 19.37 9.18 2.21
CA ILE A 430 20.22 10.17 2.87
C ILE A 430 19.49 11.50 2.81
N VAL A 431 19.33 12.15 3.97
CA VAL A 431 18.79 13.52 4.05
C VAL A 431 19.95 14.46 3.73
N SER A 432 19.90 15.14 2.58
CA SER A 432 20.87 16.19 2.25
C SER A 432 20.56 17.48 3.01
N GLN A 433 21.60 18.21 3.40
CA GLN A 433 21.44 19.57 3.90
C GLN A 433 20.76 20.44 2.83
N PRO A 434 19.64 21.12 3.15
CA PRO A 434 18.99 22.02 2.20
C PRO A 434 19.96 23.12 1.75
N GLU A 435 19.92 23.45 0.45
CA GLU A 435 20.78 24.49 -0.10
C GLU A 435 20.57 25.81 0.64
N GLY A 436 21.67 26.42 1.11
CA GLY A 436 21.61 27.66 1.86
C GLY A 436 21.24 27.51 3.34
N TYR A 437 21.05 26.31 3.89
CA TYR A 437 20.83 26.11 5.33
C TYR A 437 22.01 26.64 6.18
N SER A 438 21.69 27.29 7.29
CA SER A 438 22.61 27.51 8.43
C SER A 438 21.84 27.72 9.73
N ALA A 439 22.43 27.37 10.87
CA ALA A 439 21.81 27.60 12.19
C ALA A 439 21.45 29.08 12.42
N ASN A 440 22.27 30.01 11.94
CA ASN A 440 21.97 31.44 12.00
C ASN A 440 20.71 31.84 11.21
N LYS A 441 20.44 31.19 10.06
CA LYS A 441 19.19 31.45 9.31
C LYS A 441 17.97 30.91 10.06
N VAL A 442 18.10 29.79 10.76
CA VAL A 442 17.03 29.23 11.60
C VAL A 442 16.66 30.23 12.70
N ASN A 443 17.66 30.77 13.41
CA ASN A 443 17.41 31.78 14.45
C ASN A 443 16.81 33.07 13.87
N LYS A 444 17.29 33.55 12.71
CA LYS A 444 16.68 34.70 12.02
C LYS A 444 15.22 34.48 11.60
N ILE A 445 14.83 33.24 11.28
CA ILE A 445 13.43 32.91 11.04
C ILE A 445 12.66 32.97 12.36
N ALA A 446 13.22 32.39 13.42
CA ALA A 446 12.66 32.39 14.76
C ALA A 446 12.41 33.82 15.31
N ASP A 447 13.28 34.78 15.01
CA ASP A 447 13.16 36.18 15.45
C ASP A 447 11.90 36.91 14.93
N ASN A 448 11.22 36.35 13.92
CA ASN A 448 9.95 36.92 13.43
C ASN A 448 8.73 36.44 14.24
N TYR A 449 8.93 35.55 15.20
CA TYR A 449 7.87 34.92 15.98
C TYR A 449 8.18 35.02 17.47
N GLU A 450 7.13 35.10 18.28
CA GLU A 450 7.25 35.14 19.73
C GLU A 450 6.52 33.97 20.38
N VAL A 451 6.90 33.65 21.62
CA VAL A 451 6.16 32.68 22.42
C VAL A 451 4.82 33.29 22.79
N THR A 452 3.73 32.69 22.33
CA THR A 452 2.36 33.14 22.63
C THR A 452 1.67 32.18 23.59
N GLN A 453 0.39 32.44 23.86
CA GLN A 453 -0.50 31.54 24.58
C GLN A 453 -1.75 31.29 23.75
N GLY A 454 -2.32 30.08 23.86
CA GLY A 454 -3.57 29.72 23.18
C GLY A 454 -4.72 30.71 23.45
N SER A 455 -5.74 30.67 22.59
CA SER A 455 -6.80 31.69 22.54
C SER A 455 -7.76 31.62 23.72
N ASN A 456 -7.85 30.50 24.44
CA ASN A 456 -8.81 30.33 25.52
C ASN A 456 -8.31 30.92 26.85
N LYS A 457 -8.34 32.25 26.99
CA LYS A 457 -7.88 32.98 28.20
C LYS A 457 -8.73 32.72 29.45
N ASN A 458 -9.92 32.14 29.28
CA ASN A 458 -10.81 31.79 30.38
C ASN A 458 -10.38 30.49 31.08
N LEU A 459 -9.61 29.64 30.39
CA LEU A 459 -9.06 28.42 30.96
C LEU A 459 -7.92 28.74 31.96
N LYS A 460 -8.25 28.70 33.26
CA LYS A 460 -7.31 29.03 34.35
C LYS A 460 -6.42 27.88 34.78
N GLN A 461 -6.90 26.65 34.62
CA GLN A 461 -6.15 25.43 34.93
C GLN A 461 -5.59 24.83 33.65
N LYS A 462 -4.39 24.25 33.74
CA LYS A 462 -3.79 23.51 32.63
C LYS A 462 -4.65 22.26 32.33
N PRO A 463 -5.14 22.08 31.09
CA PRO A 463 -5.96 20.92 30.78
C PRO A 463 -5.11 19.67 30.68
N ASN A 464 -5.65 18.51 31.05
CA ASN A 464 -5.09 17.23 30.63
C ASN A 464 -5.21 17.13 29.10
N VAL A 465 -4.17 16.63 28.44
CA VAL A 465 -4.11 16.46 26.99
C VAL A 465 -4.06 14.98 26.69
N VAL A 466 -5.14 14.43 26.15
CA VAL A 466 -5.26 13.03 25.76
C VAL A 466 -5.32 12.97 24.24
N VAL A 467 -4.33 12.35 23.63
CA VAL A 467 -4.26 12.19 22.18
C VAL A 467 -4.37 10.72 21.86
N ILE A 468 -5.26 10.38 20.93
CA ILE A 468 -5.51 9.04 20.42
C ILE A 468 -5.23 9.08 18.92
N MET A 469 -4.11 8.51 18.51
CA MET A 469 -3.89 8.18 17.11
C MET A 469 -4.53 6.81 16.87
N ASN A 470 -5.71 6.81 16.24
CA ASN A 470 -6.49 5.61 16.03
C ASN A 470 -6.02 4.90 14.75
N GLU A 471 -5.48 3.70 14.93
CA GLU A 471 -4.87 2.89 13.87
C GLU A 471 -5.85 2.67 12.72
N THR A 472 -5.39 2.94 11.51
CA THR A 472 -6.13 2.82 10.25
C THR A 472 -7.52 3.48 10.29
N PHE A 473 -7.75 4.50 11.13
CA PHE A 473 -9.06 5.15 11.25
C PHE A 473 -9.31 6.11 10.08
N SER A 474 -10.20 5.74 9.15
CA SER A 474 -10.49 6.56 7.97
C SER A 474 -11.95 6.55 7.55
N ASP A 475 -12.45 7.71 7.10
CA ASP A 475 -13.69 7.85 6.35
C ASP A 475 -13.46 7.63 4.85
N LEU A 476 -13.86 6.48 4.33
CA LEU A 476 -13.75 6.17 2.90
C LEU A 476 -14.69 7.02 2.01
N ASN A 477 -15.64 7.74 2.60
CA ASN A 477 -16.52 8.66 1.87
C ASN A 477 -15.79 9.86 1.25
N VAL A 478 -14.56 10.17 1.71
CA VAL A 478 -13.71 11.23 1.12
C VAL A 478 -13.41 10.93 -0.35
N VAL A 479 -13.26 9.65 -0.70
CA VAL A 479 -13.09 9.22 -2.08
C VAL A 479 -14.41 9.35 -2.83
N ASN A 480 -15.43 8.62 -2.39
CA ASN A 480 -16.78 8.63 -2.92
C ASN A 480 -17.77 8.07 -1.88
N LYS A 481 -19.03 8.50 -1.91
CA LYS A 481 -20.05 8.07 -0.95
C LYS A 481 -20.30 6.57 -1.05
N ILE A 482 -20.26 5.88 0.09
CA ILE A 482 -20.52 4.46 0.23
C ILE A 482 -21.88 4.29 0.89
N LYS A 483 -22.81 3.61 0.23
CA LYS A 483 -24.12 3.33 0.81
C LYS A 483 -24.03 2.11 1.72
N THR A 484 -24.27 2.27 3.01
CA THR A 484 -24.21 1.17 3.99
C THR A 484 -25.60 0.84 4.56
N ASN A 485 -25.71 -0.28 5.27
CA ASN A 485 -26.93 -0.69 5.97
C ASN A 485 -27.24 0.12 7.23
N LYS A 486 -26.20 0.60 7.90
CA LYS A 486 -26.23 1.50 9.05
C LYS A 486 -25.17 2.57 8.85
N GLU A 487 -25.31 3.70 9.53
CA GLU A 487 -24.25 4.70 9.58
C GLU A 487 -22.98 4.13 10.24
N VAL A 488 -21.80 4.47 9.69
CA VAL A 488 -20.53 3.88 10.14
C VAL A 488 -20.05 4.53 11.44
N MET A 489 -20.16 5.86 11.55
CA MET A 489 -19.66 6.64 12.70
C MET A 489 -20.77 7.55 13.28
N PRO A 490 -21.91 6.99 13.73
CA PRO A 490 -23.04 7.79 14.19
C PRO A 490 -22.70 8.72 15.36
N PHE A 491 -21.86 8.32 16.32
CA PHE A 491 -21.51 9.19 17.44
C PHE A 491 -20.65 10.37 16.99
N ILE A 492 -19.54 10.11 16.30
CA ILE A 492 -18.61 11.15 15.83
C ILE A 492 -19.32 12.11 14.88
N ASN A 493 -20.19 11.63 13.99
CA ASN A 493 -20.93 12.49 13.07
C ASN A 493 -21.89 13.44 13.79
N ASN A 494 -22.50 13.01 14.90
CA ASN A 494 -23.40 13.83 15.71
C ASN A 494 -22.72 14.68 16.79
N LEU A 495 -21.44 14.44 17.09
CA LEU A 495 -20.68 15.20 18.07
C LEU A 495 -20.43 16.64 17.57
N LYS A 496 -20.98 17.65 18.28
CA LYS A 496 -20.93 19.08 17.89
C LYS A 496 -20.45 20.01 19.00
N GLU A 497 -20.95 19.81 20.21
CA GLU A 497 -20.62 20.62 21.39
C GLU A 497 -19.12 20.52 21.70
N ASN A 498 -18.45 21.66 21.89
CA ASN A 498 -17.02 21.74 22.23
C ASN A 498 -16.14 20.85 21.35
N THR A 499 -16.42 20.85 20.04
CA THR A 499 -15.79 19.95 19.06
C THR A 499 -15.31 20.70 17.83
N ILE A 500 -14.05 20.47 17.46
CA ILE A 500 -13.49 20.79 16.14
C ILE A 500 -13.25 19.47 15.41
N LYS A 501 -13.87 19.25 14.26
CA LYS A 501 -13.68 18.03 13.47
C LYS A 501 -13.63 18.28 11.98
N GLY A 502 -12.96 17.38 11.27
CA GLY A 502 -12.85 17.43 9.82
C GLY A 502 -11.86 16.40 9.30
N HIS A 503 -11.20 16.71 8.20
CA HIS A 503 -10.21 15.84 7.59
C HIS A 503 -8.84 16.51 7.48
N MET A 504 -7.80 15.69 7.51
CA MET A 504 -6.42 16.12 7.36
C MET A 504 -5.64 15.21 6.42
N LEU A 505 -4.59 15.76 5.81
CA LEU A 505 -3.60 15.02 5.07
C LEU A 505 -2.57 14.38 6.01
N VAL A 506 -2.27 13.12 5.73
CA VAL A 506 -1.15 12.36 6.29
C VAL A 506 -0.18 11.97 5.19
N SER A 507 1.00 11.51 5.59
CA SER A 507 2.09 11.16 4.66
C SER A 507 2.16 9.68 4.30
N VAL A 508 1.32 8.85 4.89
CA VAL A 508 1.39 7.39 4.78
C VAL A 508 0.06 6.77 4.34
N PHE A 509 0.14 5.59 3.73
CA PHE A 509 -1.01 4.82 3.27
C PHE A 509 -0.78 3.33 3.50
N GLY A 510 -1.71 2.65 4.18
CA GLY A 510 -1.67 1.20 4.40
C GLY A 510 -0.48 0.70 5.22
N GLY A 511 0.26 1.58 5.88
CA GLY A 511 1.40 1.30 6.73
C GLY A 511 2.35 2.49 6.86
N GLY A 512 3.15 2.51 7.93
CA GLY A 512 4.07 3.61 8.24
C GLY A 512 3.57 4.55 9.35
N THR A 513 2.65 4.07 10.19
CA THR A 513 2.03 4.71 11.37
C THR A 513 2.95 5.66 12.12
N SER A 514 4.20 5.28 12.39
CA SER A 514 5.15 6.11 13.15
C SER A 514 5.55 7.43 12.47
N ASN A 515 5.34 7.57 11.16
CA ASN A 515 5.52 8.86 10.49
C ASN A 515 4.38 9.83 10.85
N SER A 516 3.14 9.36 10.95
CA SER A 516 2.03 10.20 11.43
C SER A 516 2.22 10.60 12.90
N GLU A 517 2.76 9.70 13.73
CA GLU A 517 3.19 10.03 15.11
C GLU A 517 4.24 11.15 15.11
N TYR A 518 5.29 11.00 14.30
CA TYR A 518 6.35 11.98 14.16
C TYR A 518 5.80 13.35 13.72
N GLU A 519 4.94 13.38 12.70
CA GLU A 519 4.37 14.62 12.18
C GLU A 519 3.55 15.36 13.24
N PHE A 520 2.66 14.64 13.92
CA PHE A 520 1.86 15.23 14.99
C PHE A 520 2.71 15.71 16.16
N LEU A 521 3.62 14.85 16.66
CA LEU A 521 4.38 15.10 17.87
C LEU A 521 5.47 16.14 17.68
N THR A 522 6.05 16.29 16.50
CA THR A 522 7.16 17.24 16.28
C THR A 522 6.74 18.49 15.53
N GLY A 523 5.63 18.44 14.79
CA GLY A 523 5.28 19.48 13.83
C GLY A 523 6.17 19.51 12.58
N ASN A 524 7.12 18.57 12.45
CA ASN A 524 7.92 18.37 11.25
C ASN A 524 7.18 17.44 10.28
N SER A 525 7.25 17.71 9.00
CA SER A 525 6.71 16.86 7.94
C SER A 525 7.73 15.79 7.53
N VAL A 526 7.26 14.60 7.18
CA VAL A 526 8.15 13.62 6.54
C VAL A 526 8.41 13.93 5.06
N SER A 527 7.81 14.99 4.51
CA SER A 527 8.16 15.51 3.17
C SER A 527 9.58 16.07 3.06
N ALA A 528 10.21 16.41 4.19
CA ALA A 528 11.63 16.76 4.24
C ALA A 528 12.53 15.52 4.32
N LEU A 529 11.96 14.34 4.52
CA LEU A 529 12.69 13.09 4.55
C LEU A 529 12.78 12.47 3.15
N PRO A 530 13.77 11.59 2.93
CA PRO A 530 13.85 10.83 1.71
C PRO A 530 12.61 9.96 1.50
N LEU A 531 12.33 9.59 0.25
CA LEU A 531 11.10 8.89 -0.10
C LEU A 531 10.95 7.56 0.66
N ASN A 532 9.76 7.31 1.19
CA ASN A 532 9.45 6.16 2.07
C ASN A 532 10.33 6.10 3.32
N GLY A 533 11.05 7.19 3.63
CA GLY A 533 11.82 7.33 4.84
C GLY A 533 10.90 7.27 6.05
N ASN A 534 11.34 6.55 7.07
CA ASN A 534 10.67 6.45 8.35
C ASN A 534 11.46 7.24 9.39
N ALA A 535 10.84 8.27 9.95
CA ALA A 535 11.49 9.19 10.88
C ALA A 535 12.13 8.46 12.07
N TYR A 536 11.38 7.54 12.67
CA TYR A 536 11.76 6.85 13.91
C TYR A 536 12.91 5.86 13.70
N THR A 537 12.75 4.95 12.76
CA THR A 537 13.73 3.87 12.55
C THR A 537 15.04 4.38 11.94
N GLN A 538 14.99 5.44 11.12
CA GLN A 538 16.16 5.91 10.37
C GLN A 538 16.82 7.16 10.93
N PHE A 539 16.05 8.17 11.38
CA PHE A 539 16.58 9.52 11.54
C PHE A 539 16.57 10.03 12.98
N VAL A 540 15.61 9.63 13.82
CA VAL A 540 15.58 10.01 15.24
C VAL A 540 16.65 9.22 16.00
N LYS A 541 17.84 9.83 16.11
CA LYS A 541 19.05 9.25 16.75
C LYS A 541 19.62 10.12 17.86
N HIS A 542 18.92 11.19 18.24
CA HIS A 542 19.28 12.13 19.30
C HIS A 542 18.00 12.80 19.80
N LYS A 543 18.11 13.67 20.82
CA LYS A 543 16.95 14.40 21.34
C LYS A 543 16.37 15.31 20.27
N VAL A 544 15.10 15.13 19.94
CA VAL A 544 14.39 15.94 18.94
C VAL A 544 13.27 16.72 19.65
N PRO A 545 13.17 18.04 19.46
CA PRO A 545 12.08 18.82 20.02
C PRO A 545 10.71 18.31 19.58
N SER A 546 9.77 18.26 20.53
CA SER A 546 8.43 17.73 20.32
C SER A 546 7.41 18.38 21.26
N LEU A 547 6.13 18.13 21.01
CA LEU A 547 5.01 18.44 21.88
C LEU A 547 5.19 17.85 23.29
N ALA A 548 5.71 16.62 23.42
CA ALA A 548 5.98 16.03 24.73
C ALA A 548 7.01 16.87 25.49
N SER A 549 8.14 17.20 24.84
CA SER A 549 9.17 18.03 25.46
C SER A 549 8.68 19.45 25.80
N GLN A 550 7.80 20.02 24.98
CA GLN A 550 7.19 21.34 25.18
C GLN A 550 6.19 21.34 26.34
N LEU A 551 5.33 20.32 26.45
CA LEU A 551 4.38 20.18 27.56
C LEU A 551 5.12 19.87 28.87
N LYS A 552 6.20 19.09 28.82
CA LYS A 552 7.08 18.86 29.97
C LYS A 552 7.71 20.15 30.49
N GLN A 553 8.13 21.07 29.61
CA GLN A 553 8.60 22.41 30.03
C GLN A 553 7.50 23.23 30.73
N GLN A 554 6.23 22.89 30.49
CA GLN A 554 5.07 23.48 31.14
C GLN A 554 4.58 22.64 32.33
N GLY A 555 5.37 21.68 32.83
CA GLY A 555 5.09 20.94 34.06
C GLY A 555 4.13 19.76 33.91
N TYR A 556 3.97 19.23 32.70
CA TYR A 556 3.19 18.02 32.45
C TYR A 556 3.99 16.75 32.73
N ASP A 557 3.31 15.73 33.24
CA ASP A 557 3.77 14.34 33.11
C ASP A 557 3.51 13.88 31.68
N THR A 558 4.50 13.27 31.03
CA THR A 558 4.39 12.86 29.62
C THR A 558 4.45 11.35 29.47
N LEU A 559 3.36 10.75 28.99
CA LEU A 559 3.23 9.30 28.84
C LEU A 559 2.81 8.94 27.42
N ALA A 560 3.51 7.97 26.83
CA ALA A 560 3.11 7.32 25.59
C ALA A 560 2.52 5.92 25.90
N PHE A 561 1.53 5.48 25.12
CA PHE A 561 0.90 4.17 25.30
C PHE A 561 0.53 3.53 23.96
N HIS A 562 0.90 2.27 23.77
CA HIS A 562 0.53 1.48 22.59
C HIS A 562 0.26 0.03 23.01
N PRO A 563 -0.92 -0.57 22.77
CA PRO A 563 -1.23 -1.94 23.21
C PRO A 563 -0.63 -3.00 22.27
N TYR A 564 0.65 -2.83 21.93
CA TYR A 564 1.44 -3.78 21.14
C TYR A 564 2.93 -3.69 21.50
N LYS A 565 3.77 -4.54 20.89
CA LYS A 565 5.21 -4.64 21.16
C LYS A 565 5.93 -3.29 21.17
N ALA A 566 6.67 -3.02 22.24
CA ALA A 566 7.39 -1.75 22.47
C ALA A 566 8.39 -1.39 21.36
N HIS A 567 9.13 -2.37 20.85
CA HIS A 567 10.16 -2.14 19.83
C HIS A 567 9.57 -1.94 18.42
N GLY A 568 8.26 -2.08 18.24
CA GLY A 568 7.58 -1.77 16.98
C GLY A 568 7.89 -0.34 16.54
N TRP A 569 8.43 -0.18 15.34
CA TRP A 569 8.96 1.09 14.81
C TRP A 569 10.05 1.77 15.66
N ASN A 570 10.74 1.02 16.54
CA ASN A 570 11.78 1.54 17.43
C ASN A 570 11.27 2.56 18.48
N ARG A 571 9.99 2.44 18.91
CA ARG A 571 9.34 3.39 19.85
C ARG A 571 9.99 3.41 21.23
N ASP A 572 10.41 2.27 21.74
CA ASP A 572 11.18 2.13 23.00
C ASP A 572 12.46 3.00 23.03
N THR A 573 13.11 3.16 21.89
CA THR A 573 14.26 4.07 21.74
C THR A 573 13.83 5.51 21.44
N VAL A 574 12.79 5.70 20.63
CA VAL A 574 12.41 7.03 20.11
C VAL A 574 11.63 7.87 21.13
N TYR A 575 10.68 7.29 21.87
CA TYR A 575 9.86 8.05 22.82
C TYR A 575 10.67 8.78 23.89
N PRO A 576 11.72 8.19 24.48
CA PRO A 576 12.65 8.92 25.36
C PRO A 576 13.37 10.09 24.64
N LEU A 577 13.76 9.90 23.37
CA LEU A 577 14.46 10.92 22.59
C LEU A 577 13.56 12.10 22.21
N ILE A 578 12.26 11.87 22.02
CA ILE A 578 11.28 12.94 21.79
C ILE A 578 10.65 13.42 23.10
N GLY A 579 11.14 12.99 24.27
CA GLY A 579 10.86 13.65 25.54
C GLY A 579 9.68 13.10 26.34
N PHE A 580 9.18 11.90 26.04
CA PHE A 580 8.26 11.19 26.94
C PHE A 580 8.99 10.69 28.19
N ASP A 581 8.33 10.77 29.35
CA ASP A 581 8.84 10.25 30.63
C ASP A 581 8.61 8.75 30.77
N GLN A 582 7.49 8.27 30.23
CA GLN A 582 7.08 6.87 30.31
C GLN A 582 6.51 6.39 28.98
N PHE A 583 6.73 5.11 28.69
CA PHE A 583 6.10 4.41 27.59
C PHE A 583 5.53 3.08 28.11
N LEU A 584 4.24 2.86 27.88
CA LEU A 584 3.53 1.63 28.19
C LEU A 584 3.22 0.86 26.91
N ASP A 585 3.47 -0.45 26.92
CA ASP A 585 3.26 -1.34 25.78
C ASP A 585 2.17 -2.41 26.08
N GLU A 586 2.05 -3.45 25.25
CA GLU A 586 1.09 -4.55 25.49
C GLU A 586 1.25 -5.26 26.85
N THR A 587 2.42 -5.22 27.49
CA THR A 587 2.66 -5.91 28.77
C THR A 587 1.83 -5.32 29.91
N CYS A 588 1.34 -4.08 29.77
CA CYS A 588 0.49 -3.43 30.75
C CYS A 588 -1.01 -3.70 30.54
N MET A 589 -1.38 -4.42 29.47
CA MET A 589 -2.74 -4.77 29.11
C MET A 589 -3.20 -6.05 29.83
N ASN A 590 -4.52 -6.21 29.98
CA ASN A 590 -5.09 -7.48 30.40
C ASN A 590 -4.87 -8.54 29.30
N PRO A 591 -4.17 -9.66 29.53
CA PRO A 591 -3.96 -10.69 28.51
C PRO A 591 -5.28 -11.28 27.97
N ASN A 592 -6.32 -11.26 28.80
CA ASN A 592 -7.68 -11.73 28.50
C ASN A 592 -8.64 -10.59 28.10
N GLY A 593 -8.12 -9.38 27.86
CA GLY A 593 -8.91 -8.26 27.37
C GLY A 593 -9.55 -8.57 26.01
N GLU A 594 -10.58 -7.82 25.66
CA GLU A 594 -11.28 -7.99 24.38
C GLU A 594 -10.33 -7.78 23.20
N LYS A 595 -10.39 -8.69 22.22
CA LYS A 595 -9.59 -8.63 21.01
C LYS A 595 -10.44 -8.91 19.79
N PHE A 596 -10.20 -8.16 18.72
CA PHE A 596 -10.73 -8.43 17.38
C PHE A 596 -9.56 -8.80 16.46
N ARG A 597 -9.64 -9.98 15.84
CA ARG A 597 -8.63 -10.49 14.89
C ARG A 597 -7.22 -10.62 15.52
N GLY A 598 -7.16 -10.81 16.83
CA GLY A 598 -5.93 -10.92 17.60
C GLY A 598 -5.38 -9.59 18.14
N TRP A 599 -6.00 -8.46 17.78
CA TRP A 599 -5.62 -7.12 18.23
C TRP A 599 -6.50 -6.67 19.39
N TYR A 600 -5.94 -5.97 20.39
CA TYR A 600 -6.72 -5.35 21.46
C TYR A 600 -7.78 -4.41 20.87
N SER A 601 -9.02 -4.49 21.37
CA SER A 601 -10.08 -3.58 20.95
C SER A 601 -9.80 -2.16 21.45
N ASP A 602 -10.28 -1.15 20.73
CA ASP A 602 -10.17 0.25 21.12
C ASP A 602 -10.90 0.51 22.45
N SER A 603 -11.95 -0.27 22.76
CA SER A 603 -12.65 -0.20 24.04
C SER A 603 -11.75 -0.61 25.22
N GLU A 604 -10.93 -1.65 25.03
CA GLU A 604 -9.97 -2.13 26.03
C GLU A 604 -8.74 -1.22 26.11
N ASP A 605 -8.27 -0.69 24.98
CA ASP A 605 -7.25 0.38 24.96
C ASP A 605 -7.73 1.59 25.78
N TYR A 606 -8.94 2.08 25.53
CA TYR A 606 -9.47 3.26 26.22
C TYR A 606 -9.78 2.99 27.70
N ASN A 607 -10.06 1.74 28.09
CA ASN A 607 -10.09 1.35 29.51
C ASN A 607 -8.73 1.62 30.17
N LYS A 608 -7.63 1.32 29.47
CA LYS A 608 -6.28 1.59 29.96
C LYS A 608 -5.98 3.09 30.04
N ILE A 609 -6.42 3.88 29.06
CA ILE A 609 -6.34 5.35 29.12
C ILE A 609 -7.04 5.89 30.37
N ILE A 610 -8.26 5.40 30.64
CA ILE A 610 -9.05 5.77 31.82
C ILE A 610 -8.34 5.36 33.12
N ASP A 611 -7.76 4.16 33.18
CA ASP A 611 -6.97 3.67 34.32
C ASP A 611 -5.75 4.57 34.59
N ILE A 612 -4.98 4.92 33.55
CA ILE A 612 -3.84 5.84 33.64
C ILE A 612 -4.29 7.20 34.18
N PHE A 613 -5.36 7.76 33.61
CA PHE A 613 -5.90 9.05 34.05
C PHE A 613 -6.35 9.03 35.52
N ASN A 614 -7.02 7.97 35.97
CA ASN A 614 -7.47 7.85 37.36
C ASN A 614 -6.31 7.67 38.35
N LYS A 615 -5.20 7.06 37.93
CA LYS A 615 -4.02 6.81 38.78
C LYS A 615 -3.03 7.98 38.82
N LYS A 616 -3.18 8.97 37.94
CA LYS A 616 -2.32 10.15 37.95
C LYS A 616 -2.47 10.93 39.26
N LYS A 617 -1.43 11.67 39.65
CA LYS A 617 -1.49 12.53 40.83
C LYS A 617 -2.55 13.64 40.63
N ALA A 618 -3.41 13.84 41.63
CA ALA A 618 -4.42 14.90 41.58
C ALA A 618 -3.77 16.28 41.35
N GLY A 619 -4.36 17.07 40.44
CA GLY A 619 -3.84 18.40 40.06
C GLY A 619 -2.59 18.39 39.17
N GLN A 620 -1.93 17.24 38.96
CA GLN A 620 -0.82 17.11 38.02
C GLN A 620 -1.40 16.99 36.60
N PRO A 621 -1.03 17.89 35.65
CA PRO A 621 -1.53 17.82 34.29
C PRO A 621 -0.83 16.70 33.51
N LEU A 622 -1.62 15.87 32.85
CA LEU A 622 -1.14 14.72 32.08
C LEU A 622 -1.14 15.03 30.59
N PHE A 623 -0.05 14.71 29.89
CA PHE A 623 -0.03 14.51 28.45
C PHE A 623 0.08 13.03 28.15
N LEU A 624 -0.98 12.47 27.60
CA LEU A 624 -1.06 11.06 27.20
C LEU A 624 -1.17 10.96 25.69
N PHE A 625 -0.20 10.33 25.04
CA PHE A 625 -0.23 10.01 23.62
C PHE A 625 -0.44 8.51 23.43
N ASN A 626 -1.60 8.12 22.91
CA ASN A 626 -1.97 6.75 22.64
C ASN A 626 -1.95 6.45 21.13
N VAL A 627 -1.52 5.24 20.78
CA VAL A 627 -1.61 4.67 19.43
C VAL A 627 -2.39 3.37 19.54
N THR A 628 -3.58 3.28 18.94
CA THR A 628 -4.39 2.05 19.01
C THR A 628 -3.87 0.97 18.05
N ILE A 629 -4.51 -0.22 18.00
CA ILE A 629 -4.11 -1.30 17.08
C ILE A 629 -5.30 -2.09 16.49
N GLN A 630 -6.54 -1.85 16.96
CA GLN A 630 -7.72 -2.64 16.62
C GLN A 630 -7.96 -2.78 15.10
N ASN A 631 -7.86 -1.66 14.38
CA ASN A 631 -8.23 -1.62 12.95
C ASN A 631 -7.06 -1.97 12.02
N HIS A 632 -5.92 -2.42 12.55
CA HIS A 632 -4.73 -2.79 11.78
C HIS A 632 -5.07 -3.78 10.64
N GLY A 633 -4.23 -3.79 9.60
CA GLY A 633 -4.45 -4.53 8.37
C GLY A 633 -4.58 -6.06 8.53
N GLY A 634 -4.96 -6.73 7.44
CA GLY A 634 -5.22 -8.18 7.43
C GLY A 634 -6.71 -8.53 7.35
N TYR A 635 -7.48 -7.83 6.51
CA TYR A 635 -8.93 -7.96 6.43
C TYR A 635 -9.43 -9.20 5.67
N LEU A 636 -8.57 -10.13 5.24
CA LEU A 636 -9.00 -11.29 4.43
C LEU A 636 -9.73 -12.34 5.26
N ILE A 637 -9.25 -12.63 6.47
CA ILE A 637 -9.85 -13.65 7.34
C ILE A 637 -10.97 -13.06 8.19
N ALA A 638 -12.11 -13.76 8.21
CA ALA A 638 -13.19 -13.47 9.15
C ALA A 638 -12.80 -13.90 10.56
N ASP A 639 -12.99 -13.01 11.53
CA ASP A 639 -12.92 -13.37 12.94
C ASP A 639 -14.31 -13.81 13.42
N LYS A 640 -14.38 -15.01 14.00
CA LYS A 640 -15.63 -15.59 14.50
C LYS A 640 -16.16 -14.85 15.72
N ASN A 641 -15.29 -14.19 16.48
CA ASN A 641 -15.64 -13.44 17.67
C ASN A 641 -15.99 -11.98 17.36
N PHE A 642 -15.83 -11.55 16.12
CA PHE A 642 -16.14 -10.19 15.67
C PHE A 642 -17.38 -10.17 14.77
N LYS A 643 -18.37 -9.37 15.15
CA LYS A 643 -19.60 -9.22 14.38
C LYS A 643 -19.47 -8.10 13.37
N GLU A 644 -19.41 -8.46 12.09
CA GLU A 644 -19.37 -7.48 11.01
C GLU A 644 -20.76 -6.87 10.72
N GLU A 645 -21.14 -5.85 11.48
CA GLU A 645 -22.48 -5.23 11.39
C GLU A 645 -22.68 -4.30 10.20
N ILE A 646 -21.61 -3.67 9.72
CA ILE A 646 -21.67 -2.71 8.61
C ILE A 646 -21.50 -3.44 7.30
N LYS A 647 -22.51 -3.31 6.43
CA LYS A 647 -22.56 -3.90 5.10
C LYS A 647 -22.83 -2.82 4.06
N ILE A 648 -21.96 -2.75 3.06
CA ILE A 648 -22.16 -1.94 1.86
C ILE A 648 -23.35 -2.52 1.07
N LYS A 649 -24.23 -1.65 0.58
CA LYS A 649 -25.51 -1.97 -0.07
C LYS A 649 -25.47 -1.83 -1.60
N ASP A 650 -24.31 -1.56 -2.17
CA ASP A 650 -24.11 -1.34 -3.61
C ASP A 650 -23.00 -2.25 -4.18
N GLU A 651 -22.67 -2.09 -5.45
CA GLU A 651 -21.70 -2.90 -6.19
C GLU A 651 -20.26 -2.87 -5.64
N LYS A 652 -19.96 -1.95 -4.72
CA LYS A 652 -18.64 -1.83 -4.10
C LYS A 652 -18.46 -2.79 -2.92
N ALA A 653 -19.51 -3.53 -2.52
CA ALA A 653 -19.45 -4.43 -1.39
C ALA A 653 -18.39 -5.53 -1.58
N THR A 654 -17.44 -5.58 -0.66
CA THR A 654 -16.50 -6.70 -0.48
C THR A 654 -16.49 -7.11 0.99
N ASP A 655 -16.14 -8.37 1.28
CA ASP A 655 -16.07 -8.86 2.66
C ASP A 655 -15.03 -8.08 3.49
N THR A 656 -13.89 -7.75 2.89
CA THR A 656 -12.81 -6.94 3.46
C THR A 656 -13.26 -5.51 3.81
N ALA A 657 -13.99 -4.85 2.90
CA ALA A 657 -14.49 -3.50 3.11
C ALA A 657 -15.59 -3.47 4.18
N ASN A 658 -16.51 -4.44 4.15
CA ASN A 658 -17.54 -4.60 5.17
C ASN A 658 -16.92 -4.82 6.56
N ARG A 659 -15.90 -5.68 6.64
CA ARG A 659 -15.14 -5.94 7.87
C ARG A 659 -14.43 -4.70 8.38
N TYR A 660 -13.72 -3.99 7.51
CA TYR A 660 -13.07 -2.73 7.84
C TYR A 660 -14.06 -1.68 8.36
N LEU A 661 -15.17 -1.43 7.65
CA LEU A 661 -16.17 -0.46 8.09
C LEU A 661 -16.85 -0.87 9.41
N SER A 662 -16.97 -2.16 9.68
CA SER A 662 -17.47 -2.65 10.98
C SER A 662 -16.50 -2.35 12.13
N LEU A 663 -15.19 -2.39 11.88
CA LEU A 663 -14.17 -2.05 12.89
C LEU A 663 -14.13 -0.55 13.18
N ILE A 664 -14.31 0.29 12.14
CA ILE A 664 -14.50 1.73 12.31
C ILE A 664 -15.73 2.03 13.16
N HIS A 665 -16.80 1.24 13.01
CA HIS A 665 -17.98 1.36 13.85
C HIS A 665 -17.74 0.97 15.32
N GLU A 666 -16.86 -0.01 15.60
CA GLU A 666 -16.40 -0.25 16.98
C GLU A 666 -15.55 0.89 17.53
N SER A 667 -14.72 1.49 16.68
CA SER A 667 -13.89 2.65 17.06
C SER A 667 -14.77 3.85 17.45
N ASP A 668 -15.87 4.08 16.72
CA ASP A 668 -16.88 5.10 17.03
C ASP A 668 -17.55 4.85 18.40
N ARG A 669 -17.94 3.60 18.70
CA ARG A 669 -18.48 3.20 20.01
C ARG A 669 -17.47 3.39 21.15
N ALA A 670 -16.22 2.99 20.93
CA ALA A 670 -15.17 3.18 21.91
C ALA A 670 -14.95 4.67 22.17
N PHE A 671 -14.97 5.50 21.12
CA PHE A 671 -14.82 6.95 21.27
C PHE A 671 -15.99 7.59 22.01
N GLU A 672 -17.22 7.15 21.78
CA GLU A 672 -18.38 7.55 22.58
C GLU A 672 -18.15 7.30 24.08
N LYS A 673 -17.69 6.09 24.43
CA LYS A 673 -17.39 5.70 25.81
C LYS A 673 -16.37 6.62 26.47
N ILE A 674 -15.24 6.92 25.80
CA ILE A 674 -14.20 7.74 26.42
C ILE A 674 -14.59 9.22 26.53
N ILE A 675 -15.32 9.74 25.54
CA ILE A 675 -15.86 11.12 25.60
C ILE A 675 -16.90 11.24 26.72
N ASN A 676 -17.81 10.27 26.85
CA ASN A 676 -18.76 10.24 27.96
C ASN A 676 -18.06 10.16 29.33
N TYR A 677 -16.95 9.45 29.43
CA TYR A 677 -16.15 9.44 30.64
C TYR A 677 -15.54 10.83 30.96
N PHE A 678 -14.89 11.48 30.00
CA PHE A 678 -14.24 12.78 30.22
C PHE A 678 -15.24 13.94 30.38
N LYS A 679 -16.44 13.84 29.78
CA LYS A 679 -17.52 14.83 29.94
C LYS A 679 -17.92 14.98 31.42
N ASN A 680 -17.76 13.92 32.21
CA ASN A 680 -18.10 13.89 33.62
C ASN A 680 -16.93 14.25 34.56
N LYS A 681 -15.77 14.65 34.02
CA LYS A 681 -14.60 15.04 34.83
C LYS A 681 -14.57 16.53 35.08
N LYS A 682 -14.26 16.91 36.33
CA LYS A 682 -14.09 18.31 36.76
C LYS A 682 -12.79 18.93 36.25
N GLU A 683 -11.74 18.12 36.12
CA GLU A 683 -10.46 18.60 35.59
C GLU A 683 -10.60 18.92 34.09
N PRO A 684 -10.18 20.10 33.63
CA PRO A 684 -10.20 20.42 32.22
C PRO A 684 -9.40 19.39 31.42
N THR A 685 -9.99 18.89 30.34
CA THR A 685 -9.42 17.83 29.52
C THR A 685 -9.75 18.09 28.06
N ILE A 686 -8.73 18.04 27.21
CA ILE A 686 -8.84 18.08 25.75
C ILE A 686 -8.43 16.72 25.19
N VAL A 687 -9.30 16.16 24.36
CA VAL A 687 -9.12 14.88 23.67
C VAL A 687 -8.94 15.15 22.19
N VAL A 688 -7.83 14.70 21.62
CA VAL A 688 -7.60 14.71 20.17
C VAL A 688 -7.66 13.27 19.68
N MET A 689 -8.50 12.97 18.70
CA MET A 689 -8.47 11.69 17.99
C MET A 689 -8.21 11.92 16.51
N PHE A 690 -7.30 11.17 15.90
CA PHE A 690 -7.06 11.26 14.46
C PHE A 690 -6.63 9.91 13.88
N GLY A 691 -6.94 9.70 12.60
CA GLY A 691 -6.43 8.55 11.86
C GLY A 691 -4.97 8.71 11.45
N ASP A 692 -4.21 7.63 11.45
CA ASP A 692 -2.82 7.64 10.99
C ASP A 692 -2.70 7.46 9.46
N HIS A 693 -3.55 6.63 8.85
CA HIS A 693 -3.68 6.43 7.40
C HIS A 693 -4.97 5.70 6.98
N GLN A 694 -5.26 5.70 5.67
CA GLN A 694 -6.32 4.85 5.10
C GLN A 694 -5.91 3.36 5.02
N PRO A 695 -6.88 2.42 5.03
CA PRO A 695 -6.59 0.98 4.95
C PRO A 695 -6.03 0.55 3.60
N LYS A 696 -5.27 -0.55 3.58
CA LYS A 696 -5.02 -1.29 2.33
C LYS A 696 -6.12 -2.31 2.09
N LEU A 697 -7.13 -1.93 1.30
CA LEU A 697 -8.11 -2.83 0.71
C LEU A 697 -7.71 -3.25 -0.73
N GLU A 698 -8.49 -4.12 -1.36
CA GLU A 698 -8.27 -4.58 -2.72
C GLU A 698 -8.22 -3.42 -3.72
N ASP A 699 -7.29 -3.48 -4.68
CA ASP A 699 -7.19 -2.46 -5.74
C ASP A 699 -8.54 -2.30 -6.48
N SER A 700 -9.27 -3.40 -6.70
CA SER A 700 -10.59 -3.38 -7.35
C SER A 700 -11.65 -2.61 -6.55
N PHE A 701 -11.58 -2.63 -5.22
CA PHE A 701 -12.49 -1.85 -4.38
C PHE A 701 -12.26 -0.35 -4.59
N TYR A 702 -11.00 0.09 -4.56
CA TYR A 702 -10.67 1.49 -4.84
C TYR A 702 -10.98 1.88 -6.29
N GLU A 703 -10.71 1.04 -7.28
CA GLU A 703 -11.08 1.32 -8.68
C GLU A 703 -12.58 1.54 -8.84
N LEU A 704 -13.42 0.79 -8.12
CA LEU A 704 -14.87 0.98 -8.08
C LEU A 704 -15.27 2.27 -7.36
N LEU A 705 -14.57 2.60 -6.26
CA LEU A 705 -14.82 3.82 -5.50
C LEU A 705 -14.49 5.09 -6.32
N TYR A 706 -13.36 5.07 -7.03
CA TYR A 706 -12.93 6.15 -7.94
C TYR A 706 -13.64 6.12 -9.31
N GLY A 707 -14.24 4.99 -9.70
CA GLY A 707 -14.82 4.80 -11.03
C GLY A 707 -13.80 4.78 -12.18
N LYS A 708 -12.51 4.55 -11.89
CA LYS A 708 -11.41 4.49 -12.87
C LYS A 708 -10.22 3.70 -12.33
N SER A 709 -9.29 3.34 -13.23
CA SER A 709 -8.02 2.69 -12.87
C SER A 709 -7.19 3.55 -11.91
N LEU A 710 -6.60 2.93 -10.89
CA LEU A 710 -5.69 3.62 -9.94
C LEU A 710 -4.46 4.20 -10.62
N SER A 711 -4.07 3.69 -11.79
CA SER A 711 -2.98 4.24 -12.59
C SER A 711 -3.28 5.63 -13.19
N ASN A 712 -4.56 6.02 -13.23
CA ASN A 712 -5.03 7.21 -13.95
C ASN A 712 -5.59 8.29 -13.00
N LEU A 713 -5.29 8.20 -11.70
CA LEU A 713 -5.71 9.20 -10.72
C LEU A 713 -4.92 10.50 -10.90
N SER A 714 -5.62 11.63 -10.90
CA SER A 714 -4.97 12.95 -10.80
C SER A 714 -4.32 13.15 -9.43
N LEU A 715 -3.45 14.16 -9.30
CA LEU A 715 -2.84 14.50 -8.02
C LEU A 715 -3.89 14.72 -6.91
N LYS A 716 -4.94 15.49 -7.21
CA LYS A 716 -6.06 15.73 -6.29
C LYS A 716 -6.76 14.44 -5.87
N GLU A 717 -6.93 13.50 -6.80
CA GLU A 717 -7.54 12.19 -6.49
C GLU A 717 -6.60 11.29 -5.69
N GLN A 718 -5.30 11.39 -5.91
CA GLN A 718 -4.28 10.70 -5.11
C GLN A 718 -4.23 11.26 -3.69
N GLN A 719 -4.34 12.58 -3.49
CA GLN A 719 -4.34 13.16 -2.15
C GLN A 719 -5.50 12.67 -1.29
N LYS A 720 -6.68 12.41 -1.86
CA LYS A 720 -7.82 11.80 -1.15
C LYS A 720 -7.50 10.46 -0.49
N LYS A 721 -6.51 9.73 -1.00
CA LYS A 721 -6.03 8.45 -0.44
C LYS A 721 -5.22 8.63 0.84
N TYR A 722 -4.74 9.85 1.07
CA TYR A 722 -3.95 10.27 2.22
C TYR A 722 -4.76 11.19 3.14
N THR A 723 -6.08 11.20 3.00
CA THR A 723 -6.97 12.03 3.80
C THR A 723 -7.64 11.18 4.87
N VAL A 724 -7.56 11.59 6.12
CA VAL A 724 -8.08 10.89 7.30
C VAL A 724 -8.82 11.86 8.22
N PRO A 725 -9.81 11.40 8.99
CA PRO A 725 -10.53 12.25 9.92
C PRO A 725 -9.68 12.65 11.12
N PHE A 726 -9.98 13.81 11.69
CA PHE A 726 -9.50 14.25 12.99
C PHE A 726 -10.64 14.90 13.80
N ILE A 727 -10.53 14.81 15.12
CA ILE A 727 -11.46 15.35 16.11
C ILE A 727 -10.62 15.97 17.24
N ILE A 728 -10.95 17.19 17.64
CA ILE A 728 -10.49 17.85 18.87
C ILE A 728 -11.75 18.13 19.68
N TRP A 729 -11.88 17.52 20.84
CA TRP A 729 -13.00 17.70 21.76
C TRP A 729 -12.48 18.15 23.12
N ALA A 730 -13.22 19.01 23.83
CA ALA A 730 -12.89 19.40 25.18
C ALA A 730 -14.11 19.33 26.11
N ASN A 731 -13.86 19.05 27.40
CA ASN A 731 -14.90 19.15 28.44
C ASN A 731 -15.11 20.59 28.95
N TYR A 732 -14.57 21.57 28.23
CA TYR A 732 -14.69 23.00 28.45
C TYR A 732 -14.94 23.69 27.10
N ASP A 733 -15.39 24.95 27.14
CA ASP A 733 -15.76 25.68 25.94
C ASP A 733 -14.57 25.90 25.01
N ILE A 734 -14.71 25.47 23.76
CA ILE A 734 -13.77 25.73 22.65
C ILE A 734 -14.54 26.20 21.41
N ASP A 735 -13.84 26.81 20.46
CA ASP A 735 -14.44 27.32 19.23
C ASP A 735 -14.86 26.18 18.30
N ALA A 736 -16.06 25.64 18.54
CA ALA A 736 -16.57 24.49 17.82
C ALA A 736 -16.66 24.73 16.31
N LYS A 737 -16.12 23.81 15.51
CA LYS A 737 -16.07 23.87 14.05
C LYS A 737 -16.27 22.47 13.48
N SER A 738 -17.09 22.36 12.44
CA SER A 738 -17.26 21.11 11.68
C SER A 738 -16.75 21.30 10.27
N ASP A 739 -16.49 20.18 9.58
CA ASP A 739 -16.07 20.14 8.18
C ASP A 739 -14.79 20.94 7.92
N VAL A 740 -13.84 20.89 8.86
CA VAL A 740 -12.52 21.51 8.70
C VAL A 740 -11.71 20.72 7.69
N GLU A 741 -11.46 21.31 6.53
CA GLU A 741 -10.64 20.74 5.47
C GLU A 741 -9.29 21.46 5.36
N ASN A 742 -8.38 20.92 4.54
CA ASN A 742 -7.05 21.48 4.32
C ASN A 742 -6.30 21.70 5.65
N VAL A 743 -6.08 20.59 6.37
CA VAL A 743 -5.18 20.48 7.51
C VAL A 743 -4.22 19.32 7.21
N SER A 744 -3.06 19.28 7.85
CA SER A 744 -2.17 18.13 7.83
C SER A 744 -1.65 17.82 9.22
N ALA A 745 -1.16 16.59 9.42
CA ALA A 745 -0.73 16.09 10.73
C ALA A 745 0.27 17.01 11.44
N ASN A 746 1.17 17.65 10.70
CA ASN A 746 2.17 18.59 11.23
C ASN A 746 1.58 19.86 11.86
N TYR A 747 0.33 20.23 11.54
CA TYR A 747 -0.34 21.39 12.11
C TYR A 747 -1.26 21.05 13.28
N LEU A 748 -1.66 19.79 13.43
CA LEU A 748 -2.76 19.41 14.31
C LEU A 748 -2.46 19.68 15.80
N SER A 749 -1.22 19.47 16.25
CA SER A 749 -0.82 19.78 17.63
C SER A 749 -0.86 21.28 17.93
N SER A 750 -0.42 22.14 16.98
CA SER A 750 -0.53 23.60 17.12
C SER A 750 -2.00 24.05 17.14
N LEU A 751 -2.86 23.47 16.31
CA LEU A 751 -4.30 23.76 16.31
C LEU A 751 -4.97 23.36 17.64
N MET A 752 -4.57 22.23 18.22
CA MET A 752 -5.00 21.83 19.57
C MET A 752 -4.54 22.84 20.63
N LEU A 753 -3.26 23.24 20.62
CA LEU A 753 -2.71 24.20 21.58
C LEU A 753 -3.44 25.55 21.53
N GLN A 754 -3.87 25.99 20.33
CA GLN A 754 -4.70 27.20 20.20
C GLN A 754 -6.00 27.13 21.01
N GLN A 755 -6.59 25.95 21.21
CA GLN A 755 -7.84 25.78 21.99
C GLN A 755 -7.61 25.76 23.51
N THR A 756 -6.38 25.99 23.96
CA THR A 756 -6.00 25.97 25.38
C THR A 756 -5.52 27.35 25.83
N ASN A 757 -5.00 27.45 27.06
CA ASN A 757 -4.24 28.62 27.54
C ASN A 757 -2.74 28.28 27.72
N LEU A 758 -2.27 27.20 27.07
CA LEU A 758 -0.88 26.77 27.12
C LEU A 758 -0.01 27.65 26.22
N LYS A 759 1.30 27.67 26.51
CA LYS A 759 2.27 28.40 25.69
C LYS A 759 2.51 27.68 24.36
N LEU A 760 2.52 28.47 23.28
CA LEU A 760 2.94 28.06 21.94
C LEU A 760 4.38 28.55 21.73
N SER A 761 5.24 27.66 21.22
CA SER A 761 6.62 28.03 20.85
C SER A 761 6.64 28.90 19.61
N ARG A 762 7.77 29.56 19.35
CA ARG A 762 8.02 30.28 18.09
C ARG A 762 7.81 29.38 16.86
N TYR A 763 8.14 28.09 16.99
CA TYR A 763 7.89 27.10 15.95
C TYR A 763 6.40 26.82 15.73
N ASN A 764 5.59 26.73 16.80
CA ASN A 764 4.14 26.59 16.64
C ASN A 764 3.55 27.81 15.92
N GLU A 765 4.00 29.03 16.24
CA GLU A 765 3.56 30.24 15.55
C GLU A 765 3.97 30.26 14.07
N PHE A 766 5.20 29.85 13.75
CA PHE A 766 5.62 29.66 12.36
C PHE A 766 4.69 28.70 11.62
N LEU A 767 4.35 27.55 12.22
CA LEU A 767 3.46 26.56 11.63
C LEU A 767 2.04 27.13 11.39
N LEU A 768 1.49 27.87 12.36
CA LEU A 768 0.17 28.49 12.25
C LEU A 768 0.14 29.59 11.19
N ASP A 769 1.22 30.36 11.06
CA ASP A 769 1.36 31.38 10.02
C ASP A 769 1.55 30.76 8.63
N MET A 770 2.41 29.74 8.52
CA MET A 770 2.62 28.98 7.30
C MET A 770 1.30 28.38 6.78
N ARG A 771 0.46 27.84 7.68
CA ARG A 771 -0.85 27.26 7.35
C ARG A 771 -1.77 28.24 6.61
N LYS A 772 -1.65 29.56 6.81
CA LYS A 772 -2.47 30.55 6.08
C LYS A 772 -2.21 30.52 4.57
N ASN A 773 -1.01 30.12 4.15
CA ASN A 773 -0.59 30.06 2.75
C ASN A 773 -0.52 28.63 2.21
N VAL A 774 -0.08 27.70 3.04
CA VAL A 774 0.04 26.26 2.75
C VAL A 774 -0.74 25.47 3.80
N PRO A 775 -2.08 25.43 3.69
CA PRO A 775 -2.95 24.90 4.73
C PRO A 775 -2.79 23.40 4.99
N ALA A 776 -2.33 22.63 4.01
CA ALA A 776 -2.05 21.21 4.16
C ALA A 776 -0.87 20.76 3.30
N LEU A 777 -0.13 19.77 3.78
CA LEU A 777 0.93 19.11 3.04
C LEU A 777 1.11 17.68 3.51
N ASN A 778 1.79 16.86 2.72
CA ASN A 778 2.23 15.53 3.09
C ASN A 778 3.52 15.15 2.38
N ALA A 779 4.01 13.92 2.53
CA ALA A 779 5.21 13.40 1.86
C ALA A 779 5.22 13.61 0.34
N ASN A 780 4.05 13.72 -0.27
CA ASN A 780 3.95 13.77 -1.71
C ASN A 780 3.91 15.23 -2.21
N GLY A 781 3.11 16.10 -1.62
CA GLY A 781 2.97 17.49 -2.07
C GLY A 781 2.27 18.38 -1.06
N TYR A 782 1.79 19.52 -1.52
CA TYR A 782 1.06 20.47 -0.69
C TYR A 782 -0.16 21.08 -1.39
N VAL A 783 -1.08 21.59 -0.58
CA VAL A 783 -2.26 22.34 -0.99
C VAL A 783 -2.02 23.79 -0.61
N ASP A 784 -2.28 24.71 -1.51
CA ASP A 784 -2.16 26.13 -1.25
C ASP A 784 -3.45 26.76 -0.71
N LYS A 785 -3.40 28.04 -0.33
CA LYS A 785 -4.56 28.76 0.22
C LYS A 785 -5.76 28.85 -0.73
N ASP A 786 -5.52 28.69 -2.04
CA ASP A 786 -6.53 28.75 -3.08
C ASP A 786 -7.14 27.34 -3.35
N GLY A 787 -6.61 26.30 -2.66
CA GLY A 787 -7.06 24.92 -2.77
C GLY A 787 -6.40 24.14 -3.92
N GLU A 788 -5.38 24.72 -4.53
CA GLU A 788 -4.64 24.11 -5.64
C GLU A 788 -3.54 23.17 -5.14
N ASN A 789 -3.33 22.08 -5.86
CA ASN A 789 -2.39 21.02 -5.47
C ASN A 789 -1.06 21.22 -6.20
N HIS A 790 0.04 21.22 -5.46
CA HIS A 790 1.38 21.46 -5.98
C HIS A 790 2.35 20.32 -5.65
N HIS A 791 3.26 20.05 -6.58
CA HIS A 791 4.44 19.21 -6.35
C HIS A 791 5.55 20.02 -5.68
N PHE A 792 6.31 19.43 -4.75
CA PHE A 792 7.49 20.08 -4.16
C PHE A 792 8.61 20.40 -5.17
N SER A 793 8.60 19.76 -6.34
CA SER A 793 9.54 20.06 -7.43
C SER A 793 9.19 21.33 -8.20
N GLU A 794 7.97 21.86 -8.04
CA GLU A 794 7.56 23.10 -8.69
C GLU A 794 8.25 24.30 -8.06
N GLN A 795 8.64 25.26 -8.89
CA GLN A 795 9.14 26.55 -8.44
C GLN A 795 8.01 27.58 -8.55
N ASN A 796 7.54 28.11 -7.42
CA ASN A 796 6.45 29.07 -7.36
C ASN A 796 6.58 30.01 -6.15
N LYS A 797 5.55 30.86 -5.93
CA LYS A 797 5.53 31.86 -4.85
C LYS A 797 5.69 31.27 -3.43
N TYR A 798 5.39 29.99 -3.24
CA TYR A 798 5.49 29.31 -1.95
C TYR A 798 6.85 28.62 -1.72
N THR A 799 7.70 28.47 -2.75
CA THR A 799 9.02 27.80 -2.64
C THR A 799 9.83 28.33 -1.47
N LYS A 800 9.88 29.66 -1.29
CA LYS A 800 10.65 30.29 -0.21
C LYS A 800 10.16 29.86 1.17
N LEU A 801 8.84 29.81 1.38
CA LEU A 801 8.22 29.40 2.64
C LEU A 801 8.46 27.91 2.92
N ILE A 802 8.30 27.05 1.90
CA ILE A 802 8.61 25.62 2.01
C ILE A 802 10.09 25.40 2.35
N THR A 803 10.99 26.16 1.72
CA THR A 803 12.44 26.08 1.98
C THR A 803 12.77 26.51 3.41
N GLN A 804 12.14 27.57 3.91
CA GLN A 804 12.29 27.98 5.31
C GLN A 804 11.84 26.86 6.26
N TYR A 805 10.68 26.26 5.99
CA TYR A 805 10.21 25.12 6.77
C TYR A 805 11.18 23.93 6.73
N GLN A 806 11.80 23.63 5.59
CA GLN A 806 12.84 22.61 5.47
C GLN A 806 14.08 22.92 6.31
N TYR A 807 14.48 24.19 6.42
CA TYR A 807 15.57 24.57 7.33
C TYR A 807 15.25 24.28 8.79
N LEU A 808 14.02 24.58 9.24
CA LEU A 808 13.60 24.34 10.62
C LEU A 808 13.56 22.83 10.92
N GLN A 809 13.01 22.03 9.99
CA GLN A 809 12.97 20.57 10.11
C GLN A 809 14.37 19.95 10.13
N TYR A 810 15.27 20.42 9.26
CA TYR A 810 16.66 19.96 9.24
C TYR A 810 17.39 20.31 10.53
N ASN A 811 17.16 21.50 11.08
CA ASN A 811 17.72 21.91 12.37
C ASN A 811 17.23 21.02 13.53
N SER A 812 15.94 20.67 13.54
CA SER A 812 15.32 19.83 14.56
C SER A 812 15.81 18.38 14.53
N LEU A 813 15.98 17.80 13.33
CA LEU A 813 16.19 16.36 13.16
C LEU A 813 17.62 15.95 12.74
N MET A 814 18.32 16.78 11.96
CA MET A 814 19.58 16.40 11.33
C MET A 814 20.78 17.14 11.90
N ASP A 815 20.64 18.42 12.25
CA ASP A 815 21.71 19.24 12.84
C ASP A 815 21.85 19.01 14.35
N LYS A 816 22.35 17.83 14.71
CA LYS A 816 22.43 17.34 16.10
C LYS A 816 23.19 18.26 17.07
N LYS A 817 24.00 19.18 16.56
CA LYS A 817 24.87 20.07 17.36
C LYS A 817 24.29 21.46 17.59
N HIS A 818 23.43 21.93 16.68
CA HIS A 818 22.96 23.32 16.69
C HIS A 818 21.43 23.42 16.68
N VAL A 819 20.74 22.42 17.26
CA VAL A 819 19.29 22.47 17.46
C VAL A 819 18.93 23.73 18.23
N SER A 820 18.11 24.60 17.65
CA SER A 820 17.76 25.91 18.21
C SER A 820 16.87 25.75 19.44
N THR A 821 17.35 26.16 20.61
CA THR A 821 16.53 26.16 21.84
C THR A 821 15.42 27.20 21.77
N ASP A 822 15.70 28.37 21.20
CA ASP A 822 14.78 29.51 21.20
C ASP A 822 13.58 29.27 20.28
N LEU A 823 13.80 28.55 19.17
CA LEU A 823 12.75 28.22 18.22
C LEU A 823 11.72 27.22 18.79
N PHE A 824 12.20 26.18 19.47
CA PHE A 824 11.35 25.04 19.88
C PHE A 824 10.96 25.06 21.38
N SER A 825 11.55 25.94 22.18
CA SER A 825 11.21 26.09 23.61
C SER A 825 10.07 27.08 23.82
N VAL A 826 9.41 26.94 24.97
CA VAL A 826 8.41 27.89 25.49
C VAL A 826 8.88 28.56 26.78
N LYS A 827 10.16 28.39 27.13
CA LYS A 827 10.74 28.97 28.33
C LYS A 827 10.96 30.48 28.18
#